data_AF-A0A7X6TK14-F1
#
_entry.id   AF-A0A7X6TK14-F1
#
_cell.length_a   1.000
_cell.length_b   1.000
_cell.length_c   1.000
_cell.angle_alpha   90.00
_cell.angle_beta   90.00
_cell.angle_gamma   90.00
#
_symmetry.space_group_name_H-M   'P 1'
#
loop_
_entity.id
_entity.type
_entity.pdbx_description
1 polymer ?
#
loop_
_entity_poly.entity_id
_entity_poly.type
_entity_poly.pdbx_seq_one_letter_code
_entity_poly.pdbx_strand_id
1 'polypeptide(L)'
;ARQFVGAMAHPLNRPFYDREKQRVVAGYGILQPQVAASLSGTGGSLYARLCGSEPGIDPYTRVVSDVYQDLFGEGSFIGKGIYEVDAFERALGERFPDNRILSHDLLEGCYARSGLLSDVQLYEEYPSRYAADVSRRHRWIRGDWQIAQWLLPRVPGPDGRLRINPLTLLSLWKIADNLRRSLVPAALTLLLLLAWLVWPSAWFPTAAVLGVVLIPSLCAATVHLLQKSVDVTLGQHLAAVGRSAILHLTQAAFTFACLPYEAWFSLDAIGRTLWRLLVTRRRLLEWNPSGGSGGSERDSLADSYRTMWIAPVLAGVAALTMVVVAPASLLAAAVVLSLWLASPGIAWWISRPLGRREVRLTPAQTVFLNATARKTWAFFETFVGPEDHWLPPDNFQEHPDPVVAHRTSPTNMGLSLLASLTAYDFGYISPGKLIERTTNTLRTMDTMERHRGHFFNWYDTRTLRPLLPLYISSVDSGNLAGHLLVLRQGLLALGEATILGPRFLQGLHDTLSLAIEAAVSAPEEQAGLVRLQGELAAALDSQPAALTTLHSLFAQWARAAEAACGAQAGATDGAVPLARWAGAFVRQCREGLDELLFLAPWLGMTEAQADGSTVAELDRVRTVRELAEAEEQLLAALDASLLPGATPAQEAWIGNLRPLVIEACRRAADRLATLEH
;
A
#
# COMPACT_ATOMS: atom_id res chain seq x y z
N ALA A 1 0.77 -6.69 -21.35
CA ALA A 1 0.56 -7.67 -22.45
C ALA A 1 0.51 -7.01 -23.84
N ARG A 2 -0.46 -6.12 -24.14
CA ARG A 2 -0.56 -5.49 -25.48
C ARG A 2 0.70 -4.72 -25.90
N GLN A 3 1.35 -4.00 -24.97
CA GLN A 3 2.61 -3.29 -25.23
C GLN A 3 3.74 -4.25 -25.65
N PHE A 4 3.89 -5.41 -25.01
CA PHE A 4 4.86 -6.44 -25.41
C PHE A 4 4.65 -6.92 -26.84
N VAL A 5 3.41 -7.24 -27.20
CA VAL A 5 3.06 -7.71 -28.55
C VAL A 5 3.33 -6.61 -29.58
N GLY A 6 2.93 -5.37 -29.28
CA GLY A 6 3.21 -4.21 -30.15
C GLY A 6 4.70 -3.96 -30.35
N ALA A 7 5.49 -4.00 -29.28
CA ALA A 7 6.94 -3.85 -29.34
C ALA A 7 7.60 -4.96 -30.17
N MET A 8 7.19 -6.22 -29.99
CA MET A 8 7.74 -7.34 -30.75
C MET A 8 7.34 -7.33 -32.23
N ALA A 9 6.13 -6.85 -32.56
CA ALA A 9 5.66 -6.72 -33.93
C ALA A 9 6.35 -5.57 -34.71
N HIS A 10 6.96 -4.61 -33.99
CA HIS A 10 7.61 -3.45 -34.57
C HIS A 10 8.75 -3.86 -35.53
N PRO A 11 8.86 -3.28 -36.75
CA PRO A 11 9.84 -3.71 -37.75
C PRO A 11 11.30 -3.72 -37.26
N LEU A 12 11.69 -2.77 -36.40
CA LEU A 12 13.05 -2.70 -35.84
C LEU A 12 13.35 -3.83 -34.84
N ASN A 13 12.32 -4.44 -34.25
CA ASN A 13 12.48 -5.51 -33.26
C ASN A 13 12.30 -6.90 -33.87
N ARG A 14 11.86 -7.01 -35.13
CA ARG A 14 11.64 -8.31 -35.78
C ARG A 14 12.93 -9.11 -35.84
N PRO A 15 12.97 -10.33 -35.28
CA PRO A 15 14.17 -11.14 -35.24
C PRO A 15 14.58 -11.61 -36.64
N PHE A 16 15.87 -11.49 -36.94
CA PHE A 16 16.48 -12.03 -38.14
C PHE A 16 17.43 -13.18 -37.77
N TYR A 17 17.04 -14.39 -38.16
CA TYR A 17 17.80 -15.61 -37.92
C TYR A 17 18.78 -15.88 -39.08
N ASP A 18 20.07 -16.00 -38.75
CA ASP A 18 21.14 -16.33 -39.70
C ASP A 18 21.38 -17.84 -39.70
N ARG A 19 21.11 -18.51 -40.84
CA ARG A 19 21.25 -19.97 -40.97
C ARG A 19 22.70 -20.44 -40.94
N GLU A 20 23.67 -19.63 -41.34
CA GLU A 20 25.08 -20.03 -41.28
C GLU A 20 25.60 -19.91 -39.84
N LYS A 21 25.23 -18.82 -39.16
CA LYS A 21 25.64 -18.55 -37.78
C LYS A 21 24.78 -19.26 -36.74
N GLN A 22 23.63 -19.83 -37.14
CA GLN A 22 22.73 -20.63 -36.31
C GLN A 22 22.23 -19.87 -35.06
N ARG A 23 21.93 -18.57 -35.21
CA ARG A 23 21.46 -17.67 -34.15
C ARG A 23 20.73 -16.46 -34.72
N VAL A 24 20.03 -15.71 -33.85
CA VAL A 24 19.48 -14.39 -34.21
C VAL A 24 20.60 -13.35 -34.24
N VAL A 25 20.71 -12.57 -35.33
CA VAL A 25 21.79 -11.58 -35.53
C VAL A 25 21.31 -10.15 -35.65
N ALA A 26 20.02 -9.91 -35.90
CA ALA A 26 19.38 -8.60 -35.90
C ALA A 26 17.96 -8.69 -35.32
N GLY A 27 17.41 -7.58 -34.82
CA GLY A 27 16.18 -7.59 -34.04
C GLY A 27 16.30 -8.39 -32.74
N TYR A 28 15.17 -8.77 -32.15
CA TYR A 28 15.12 -9.45 -30.86
C TYR A 28 14.15 -10.61 -30.90
N GLY A 29 14.64 -11.83 -30.63
CA GLY A 29 13.78 -13.01 -30.48
C GLY A 29 13.10 -13.04 -29.11
N ILE A 30 13.64 -12.31 -28.13
CA ILE A 30 13.09 -12.19 -26.78
C ILE A 30 13.08 -10.71 -26.39
N LEU A 31 11.95 -10.22 -25.85
CA LEU A 31 11.85 -8.91 -25.21
C LEU A 31 11.49 -9.08 -23.73
N GLN A 32 12.39 -8.63 -22.87
CA GLN A 32 12.28 -8.65 -21.42
C GLN A 32 11.80 -7.30 -20.90
N PRO A 33 10.84 -7.24 -19.96
CA PRO A 33 10.45 -6.00 -19.31
C PRO A 33 11.49 -5.51 -18.31
N GLN A 34 11.37 -4.24 -17.94
CA GLN A 34 11.90 -3.76 -16.68
C GLN A 34 11.23 -4.50 -15.51
N VAL A 35 12.02 -5.19 -14.69
CA VAL A 35 11.51 -5.78 -13.43
C VAL A 35 11.67 -4.76 -12.32
N ALA A 36 10.54 -4.40 -11.70
CA ALA A 36 10.50 -3.50 -10.55
C ALA A 36 10.10 -4.29 -9.29
N ALA A 37 10.63 -3.89 -8.14
CA ALA A 37 10.17 -4.44 -6.88
C ALA A 37 8.72 -3.97 -6.61
N SER A 38 7.83 -4.89 -6.27
CA SER A 38 6.46 -4.56 -5.89
C SER A 38 6.42 -3.62 -4.68
N LEU A 39 5.66 -2.54 -4.79
CA LEU A 39 5.37 -1.58 -3.70
C LEU A 39 4.28 -2.11 -2.76
N SER A 40 4.28 -3.38 -2.37
CA SER A 40 3.56 -3.83 -1.16
C SER A 40 3.68 -5.32 -0.88
N GLY A 41 3.81 -5.60 0.42
CA GLY A 41 3.60 -6.87 1.10
C GLY A 41 3.79 -6.60 2.59
N THR A 42 2.68 -6.52 3.32
CA THR A 42 2.60 -6.37 4.78
C THR A 42 3.62 -7.27 5.51
N GLY A 43 4.73 -6.68 5.98
CA GLY A 43 5.78 -7.40 6.72
C GLY A 43 7.21 -7.32 6.15
N GLY A 44 7.51 -6.36 5.26
CA GLY A 44 8.88 -6.16 4.76
C GLY A 44 9.92 -6.01 5.88
N SER A 45 11.10 -6.59 5.69
CA SER A 45 12.23 -6.51 6.63
C SER A 45 13.17 -5.35 6.27
N LEU A 46 14.13 -5.03 7.14
CA LEU A 46 15.21 -4.11 6.78
C LEU A 46 16.03 -4.66 5.61
N TYR A 47 16.20 -5.98 5.50
CA TYR A 47 16.86 -6.64 4.37
C TYR A 47 16.14 -6.36 3.05
N ALA A 48 14.82 -6.56 3.00
CA ALA A 48 14.02 -6.23 1.82
C ALA A 48 14.04 -4.73 1.49
N ARG A 49 14.17 -3.84 2.47
CA ARG A 49 14.34 -2.41 2.20
C ARG A 49 15.73 -2.11 1.65
N LEU A 50 16.78 -2.65 2.27
CA LEU A 50 18.16 -2.44 1.86
C LEU A 50 18.42 -2.99 0.45
N CYS A 51 17.87 -4.16 0.17
CA CYS A 51 18.09 -4.86 -1.10
C CYS A 51 16.93 -4.68 -2.08
N GLY A 52 15.72 -4.28 -1.71
CA GLY A 52 14.59 -4.21 -2.65
C GLY A 52 14.29 -2.82 -3.21
N SER A 53 14.84 -1.74 -2.64
CA SER A 53 14.27 -0.40 -2.83
C SER A 53 14.90 0.49 -3.92
N GLU A 54 16.05 0.15 -4.50
CA GLU A 54 16.62 0.96 -5.60
C GLU A 54 17.10 0.10 -6.79
N PRO A 55 16.74 0.50 -8.03
CA PRO A 55 17.32 -0.07 -9.24
C PRO A 55 18.72 0.50 -9.52
N GLY A 56 19.63 -0.32 -10.09
CA GLY A 56 20.86 0.21 -10.70
C GLY A 56 22.18 -0.54 -10.49
N ILE A 57 22.27 -1.58 -9.65
CA ILE A 57 23.57 -2.27 -9.40
C ILE A 57 23.53 -3.79 -9.66
N ASP A 58 22.35 -4.41 -9.75
CA ASP A 58 22.25 -5.85 -9.99
C ASP A 58 22.08 -6.17 -11.50
N PRO A 59 23.11 -6.74 -12.17
CA PRO A 59 23.06 -7.10 -13.59
C PRO A 59 22.11 -8.27 -13.90
N TYR A 60 21.54 -8.94 -12.89
CA TYR A 60 20.61 -10.06 -13.07
C TYR A 60 19.14 -9.71 -12.86
N THR A 61 18.80 -8.69 -12.06
CA THR A 61 17.38 -8.47 -11.72
C THR A 61 16.90 -7.01 -11.69
N ARG A 62 17.79 -6.02 -11.67
CA ARG A 62 17.39 -4.63 -11.36
C ARG A 62 17.84 -3.66 -12.44
N VAL A 63 17.18 -3.78 -13.58
CA VAL A 63 17.57 -3.12 -14.81
C VAL A 63 16.60 -1.98 -15.10
N VAL A 64 16.97 -0.75 -14.72
CA VAL A 64 16.47 0.47 -15.40
C VAL A 64 17.30 0.73 -16.68
N SER A 65 18.54 0.25 -16.70
CA SER A 65 19.47 0.26 -17.83
C SER A 65 20.21 -1.07 -17.86
N ASP A 66 20.24 -1.72 -19.03
CA ASP A 66 21.07 -2.89 -19.28
C ASP A 66 22.33 -2.40 -19.99
N VAL A 67 23.47 -2.45 -19.29
CA VAL A 67 24.77 -1.99 -19.83
C VAL A 67 25.08 -2.69 -21.17
N TYR A 68 24.66 -3.94 -21.34
CA TYR A 68 24.86 -4.66 -22.59
C TYR A 68 23.94 -4.15 -23.70
N GLN A 69 22.71 -3.77 -23.38
CA GLN A 69 21.82 -3.14 -24.36
C GLN A 69 22.30 -1.75 -24.76
N ASP A 70 22.67 -0.92 -23.79
CA ASP A 70 23.01 0.48 -24.06
C ASP A 70 24.31 0.59 -24.86
N LEU A 71 25.27 -0.32 -24.64
CA LEU A 71 26.54 -0.33 -25.36
C LEU A 71 26.55 -1.19 -26.64
N PHE A 72 25.81 -2.31 -26.67
CA PHE A 72 25.90 -3.30 -27.75
C PHE A 72 24.56 -3.62 -28.42
N GLY A 73 23.44 -3.05 -27.97
CA GLY A 73 22.11 -3.33 -28.51
C GLY A 73 21.62 -4.76 -28.25
N GLU A 74 22.07 -5.39 -27.15
CA GLU A 74 21.63 -6.73 -26.73
C GLU A 74 21.56 -6.84 -25.20
N GLY A 75 20.37 -6.99 -24.65
CA GLY A 75 20.15 -7.19 -23.22
C GLY A 75 20.52 -8.59 -22.71
N SER A 76 20.42 -8.81 -21.41
CA SER A 76 20.59 -10.09 -20.73
C SER A 76 19.24 -10.67 -20.30
N PHE A 77 18.88 -11.85 -20.80
CA PHE A 77 17.60 -12.48 -20.46
C PHE A 77 17.63 -13.10 -19.05
N ILE A 78 16.60 -12.80 -18.25
CA ILE A 78 16.47 -13.16 -16.84
C ILE A 78 15.29 -14.11 -16.57
N GLY A 79 14.74 -14.71 -17.63
CA GLY A 79 13.65 -15.70 -17.55
C GLY A 79 12.25 -15.08 -17.54
N LYS A 80 12.13 -13.78 -17.86
CA LYS A 80 10.85 -13.06 -17.91
C LYS A 80 10.78 -12.22 -19.16
N GLY A 81 9.76 -12.44 -19.98
CA GLY A 81 9.60 -11.70 -21.23
C GLY A 81 8.57 -12.31 -22.16
N ILE A 82 8.44 -11.68 -23.32
CA ILE A 82 7.76 -12.23 -24.50
C ILE A 82 8.83 -12.74 -25.47
N TYR A 83 8.53 -13.78 -26.24
CA TYR A 83 9.40 -14.26 -27.32
C TYR A 83 8.60 -14.47 -28.61
N GLU A 84 9.28 -14.29 -29.73
CA GLU A 84 8.72 -14.59 -31.05
C GLU A 84 8.93 -16.09 -31.29
N VAL A 85 7.83 -16.82 -31.42
CA VAL A 85 7.81 -18.29 -31.37
C VAL A 85 8.70 -18.88 -32.47
N ASP A 86 8.59 -18.41 -33.71
CA ASP A 86 9.32 -18.98 -34.83
C ASP A 86 10.85 -18.78 -34.68
N ALA A 87 11.28 -17.58 -34.30
CA ALA A 87 12.69 -17.27 -34.09
C ALA A 87 13.26 -17.99 -32.88
N PHE A 88 12.49 -18.10 -31.80
CA PHE A 88 12.89 -18.84 -30.60
C PHE A 88 13.06 -20.32 -30.90
N GLU A 89 12.08 -20.96 -31.54
CA GLU A 89 12.16 -22.36 -31.96
C GLU A 89 13.31 -22.61 -32.94
N ARG A 90 13.55 -21.72 -33.92
CA ARG A 90 14.69 -21.86 -34.85
C ARG A 90 16.04 -21.71 -34.17
N ALA A 91 16.13 -20.86 -33.14
CA ALA A 91 17.38 -20.62 -32.43
C ALA A 91 17.72 -21.71 -31.41
N LEU A 92 16.71 -22.30 -30.78
CA LEU A 92 16.87 -23.18 -29.60
C LEU A 92 16.40 -24.61 -29.82
N GLY A 93 15.58 -24.86 -30.85
CA GLY A 93 15.08 -26.19 -31.21
C GLY A 93 16.22 -27.18 -31.38
N GLU A 94 16.14 -28.30 -30.65
CA GLU A 94 17.15 -29.36 -30.63
C GLU A 94 18.58 -28.86 -30.46
N ARG A 95 18.78 -27.80 -29.65
CA ARG A 95 20.10 -27.20 -29.43
C ARG A 95 20.80 -27.73 -28.20
N PHE A 96 20.05 -27.93 -27.12
CA PHE A 96 20.60 -28.23 -25.80
C PHE A 96 20.48 -29.72 -25.46
N PRO A 97 21.42 -30.25 -24.66
CA PRO A 97 21.29 -31.59 -24.09
C PRO A 97 20.16 -31.62 -23.05
N ASP A 98 19.35 -32.68 -23.13
CA ASP A 98 18.25 -32.91 -22.21
C ASP A 98 18.72 -33.00 -20.75
N ASN A 99 17.91 -32.47 -19.85
CA ASN A 99 18.07 -32.61 -18.40
C ASN A 99 19.43 -32.13 -17.83
N ARG A 100 20.09 -31.20 -18.52
CA ARG A 100 21.43 -30.72 -18.13
C ARG A 100 21.46 -29.31 -17.53
N ILE A 101 20.66 -28.39 -18.06
CA ILE A 101 20.75 -26.95 -17.78
C ILE A 101 19.65 -26.53 -16.82
N LEU A 102 20.02 -26.17 -15.59
CA LEU A 102 19.13 -25.74 -14.50
C LEU A 102 18.64 -24.29 -14.69
N SER A 103 19.51 -23.41 -15.19
CA SER A 103 19.17 -22.01 -15.51
C SER A 103 19.51 -21.78 -16.97
N HIS A 104 18.48 -21.74 -17.82
CA HIS A 104 18.62 -21.60 -19.27
C HIS A 104 18.50 -20.15 -19.73
N ASP A 105 17.91 -19.27 -18.91
CA ASP A 105 17.58 -17.87 -19.22
C ASP A 105 18.70 -17.13 -19.99
N LEU A 106 19.89 -16.98 -19.39
CA LEU A 106 20.98 -16.26 -20.04
C LEU A 106 21.36 -16.90 -21.38
N LEU A 107 21.43 -18.24 -21.42
CA LEU A 107 21.84 -18.96 -22.60
C LEU A 107 20.82 -18.78 -23.73
N GLU A 108 19.53 -18.88 -23.43
CA GLU A 108 18.46 -18.62 -24.40
C GLU A 108 18.55 -17.21 -24.98
N GLY A 109 18.76 -16.21 -24.13
CA GLY A 109 19.01 -14.83 -24.55
C GLY A 109 20.21 -14.68 -25.49
N CYS A 110 21.26 -15.49 -25.31
CA CYS A 110 22.45 -15.47 -26.17
C CYS A 110 22.21 -16.07 -27.57
N TYR A 111 21.26 -16.99 -27.73
CA TYR A 111 20.92 -17.60 -29.03
C TYR A 111 19.80 -16.83 -29.75
N ALA A 112 18.75 -16.47 -29.01
CA ALA A 112 17.57 -15.80 -29.53
C ALA A 112 17.72 -14.27 -29.59
N ARG A 113 18.80 -13.72 -29.01
CA ARG A 113 19.08 -12.28 -28.87
C ARG A 113 17.98 -11.56 -28.07
N SER A 114 18.24 -11.31 -26.80
CA SER A 114 17.32 -10.58 -25.93
C SER A 114 17.45 -9.06 -26.03
N GLY A 115 16.32 -8.36 -25.95
CA GLY A 115 16.23 -6.92 -25.73
C GLY A 115 15.45 -6.60 -24.45
N LEU A 116 15.74 -5.44 -23.86
CA LEU A 116 15.09 -4.82 -22.72
C LEU A 116 14.04 -3.82 -23.23
N LEU A 117 12.83 -3.96 -22.72
CA LEU A 117 11.70 -3.07 -22.91
C LEU A 117 11.57 -2.19 -21.65
N SER A 118 12.27 -1.06 -21.64
CA SER A 118 12.43 -0.20 -20.45
C SER A 118 11.16 0.56 -20.05
N ASP A 119 10.21 0.72 -20.96
CA ASP A 119 8.92 1.41 -20.78
C ASP A 119 7.80 0.50 -20.25
N VAL A 120 8.05 -0.81 -20.15
CA VAL A 120 7.09 -1.79 -19.62
C VAL A 120 7.62 -2.40 -18.33
N GLN A 121 6.90 -2.16 -17.23
CA GLN A 121 7.24 -2.65 -15.90
C GLN A 121 6.51 -3.95 -15.55
N LEU A 122 7.24 -4.89 -14.96
CA LEU A 122 6.71 -6.10 -14.34
C LEU A 122 7.09 -6.10 -12.86
N TYR A 123 6.09 -6.12 -11.98
CA TYR A 123 6.32 -6.13 -10.54
C TYR A 123 6.61 -7.55 -10.02
N GLU A 124 7.66 -7.69 -9.23
CA GLU A 124 8.00 -8.92 -8.51
C GLU A 124 8.32 -8.61 -7.04
N GLU A 125 7.97 -9.52 -6.14
CA GLU A 125 8.37 -9.44 -4.73
C GLU A 125 9.86 -9.78 -4.55
N TYR A 126 10.58 -8.91 -3.86
CA TYR A 126 11.96 -9.17 -3.46
C TYR A 126 12.02 -10.06 -2.20
N PRO A 127 12.99 -11.00 -2.08
CA PRO A 127 13.12 -11.82 -0.89
C PRO A 127 13.19 -11.00 0.42
N SER A 128 12.33 -11.34 1.38
CA SER A 128 12.28 -10.66 2.68
C SER A 128 13.38 -11.07 3.65
N ARG A 129 14.13 -12.14 3.36
CA ARG A 129 15.18 -12.67 4.24
C ARG A 129 16.46 -12.94 3.46
N TYR A 130 17.61 -12.73 4.10
CA TYR A 130 18.91 -13.03 3.52
C TYR A 130 19.06 -14.52 3.12
N ALA A 131 18.58 -15.45 3.94
CA ALA A 131 18.65 -16.87 3.63
C ALA A 131 17.86 -17.26 2.36
N ALA A 132 16.71 -16.63 2.13
CA ALA A 132 15.89 -16.86 0.94
C ALA A 132 16.59 -16.34 -0.32
N ASP A 133 17.25 -15.18 -0.23
CA ASP A 133 18.09 -14.64 -1.30
C ASP A 133 19.31 -15.53 -1.60
N VAL A 134 20.01 -16.01 -0.57
CA VAL A 134 21.16 -16.93 -0.73
C VAL A 134 20.73 -18.23 -1.42
N SER A 135 19.56 -18.78 -1.08
CA SER A 135 19.01 -19.96 -1.77
C SER A 135 18.78 -19.70 -3.27
N ARG A 136 18.27 -18.52 -3.62
CA ARG A 136 18.08 -18.08 -5.01
C ARG A 136 19.42 -17.96 -5.74
N ARG A 137 20.40 -17.29 -5.14
CA ARG A 137 21.74 -17.11 -5.72
C ARG A 137 22.53 -18.40 -5.84
N HIS A 138 22.42 -19.30 -4.86
CA HIS A 138 23.02 -20.64 -4.94
C HIS A 138 22.54 -21.41 -6.18
N ARG A 139 21.22 -21.39 -6.44
CA ARG A 139 20.64 -22.00 -7.65
C ARG A 139 21.19 -21.37 -8.93
N TRP A 140 21.29 -20.04 -8.98
CA TRP A 140 21.83 -19.34 -10.16
C TRP A 140 23.29 -19.70 -10.42
N ILE A 141 24.14 -19.68 -9.40
CA ILE A 141 25.55 -20.10 -9.52
C ILE A 141 25.64 -21.53 -10.05
N ARG A 142 24.80 -22.46 -9.57
CA ARG A 142 24.75 -23.82 -10.15
C ARG A 142 24.40 -23.81 -11.63
N GLY A 143 23.42 -23.02 -12.04
CA GLY A 143 23.04 -22.85 -13.45
C GLY A 143 24.17 -22.29 -14.30
N ASP A 144 24.82 -21.22 -13.84
CA ASP A 144 25.94 -20.57 -14.52
C ASP A 144 27.10 -21.55 -14.76
N TRP A 145 27.45 -22.36 -13.76
CA TRP A 145 28.51 -23.36 -13.88
C TRP A 145 28.13 -24.57 -14.74
N GLN A 146 26.84 -24.86 -14.94
CA GLN A 146 26.39 -25.85 -15.92
C GLN A 146 26.59 -25.39 -17.36
N ILE A 147 26.49 -24.08 -17.59
CA ILE A 147 26.71 -23.49 -18.91
C ILE A 147 28.18 -23.08 -19.15
N ALA A 148 29.10 -23.29 -18.19
CA ALA A 148 30.51 -22.92 -18.33
C ALA A 148 31.20 -23.50 -19.59
N GLN A 149 30.78 -24.69 -20.03
CA GLN A 149 31.29 -25.30 -21.27
C GLN A 149 30.95 -24.51 -22.54
N TRP A 150 29.95 -23.62 -22.51
CA TRP A 150 29.64 -22.70 -23.62
C TRP A 150 30.68 -21.59 -23.78
N LEU A 151 31.72 -21.55 -22.94
CA LEU A 151 32.92 -20.76 -23.20
C LEU A 151 33.89 -21.43 -24.19
N LEU A 152 33.73 -22.74 -24.43
CA LEU A 152 34.62 -23.49 -25.30
C LEU A 152 34.22 -23.34 -26.79
N PRO A 153 35.16 -23.53 -27.73
CA PRO A 153 34.86 -23.48 -29.16
C PRO A 153 33.86 -24.55 -29.63
N ARG A 154 33.67 -25.62 -28.85
CA ARG A 154 32.70 -26.68 -29.13
C ARG A 154 31.82 -26.94 -27.92
N VAL A 155 30.51 -27.05 -28.16
CA VAL A 155 29.46 -27.18 -27.14
C VAL A 155 28.62 -28.44 -27.39
N PRO A 156 28.05 -29.07 -26.36
CA PRO A 156 27.24 -30.27 -26.56
C PRO A 156 25.90 -29.94 -27.22
N GLY A 157 25.54 -30.72 -28.23
CA GLY A 157 24.20 -30.78 -28.78
C GLY A 157 23.26 -31.71 -27.98
N PRO A 158 22.01 -31.87 -28.43
CA PRO A 158 21.01 -32.76 -27.84
C PRO A 158 21.47 -34.22 -27.76
N ASP A 159 22.22 -34.66 -28.78
CA ASP A 159 22.79 -36.00 -28.89
C ASP A 159 24.09 -36.19 -28.07
N GLY A 160 24.47 -35.19 -27.28
CA GLY A 160 25.71 -35.18 -26.50
C GLY A 160 26.98 -35.00 -27.34
N ARG A 161 26.87 -34.96 -28.67
CA ARG A 161 28.01 -34.69 -29.57
C ARG A 161 28.37 -33.22 -29.54
N LEU A 162 29.68 -32.95 -29.65
CA LEU A 162 30.20 -31.59 -29.66
C LEU A 162 29.99 -30.93 -31.02
N ARG A 163 29.35 -29.76 -31.02
CA ARG A 163 29.08 -28.91 -32.18
C ARG A 163 29.84 -27.59 -32.04
N ILE A 164 30.10 -26.90 -33.15
CA ILE A 164 30.75 -25.58 -33.12
C ILE A 164 29.88 -24.61 -32.33
N ASN A 165 30.51 -23.85 -31.45
CA ASN A 165 29.84 -22.84 -30.64
C ASN A 165 29.44 -21.64 -31.50
N PRO A 166 28.14 -21.36 -31.68
CA PRO A 166 27.69 -20.24 -32.50
C PRO A 166 27.66 -18.92 -31.72
N LEU A 167 28.01 -18.89 -30.43
CA LEU A 167 27.83 -17.70 -29.59
C LEU A 167 28.73 -16.52 -30.01
N THR A 168 28.28 -15.29 -29.72
CA THR A 168 29.08 -14.08 -29.99
C THR A 168 30.16 -13.91 -28.92
N LEU A 169 31.19 -13.11 -29.19
CA LEU A 169 32.14 -12.70 -28.15
C LEU A 169 31.45 -12.03 -26.96
N LEU A 170 30.37 -11.27 -27.21
CA LEU A 170 29.57 -10.64 -26.15
C LEU A 170 28.85 -11.68 -25.29
N SER A 171 28.22 -12.68 -25.90
CA SER A 171 27.56 -13.78 -25.20
C SER A 171 28.57 -14.60 -24.38
N LEU A 172 29.75 -14.88 -24.92
CA LEU A 172 30.84 -15.53 -24.19
C LEU A 172 31.29 -14.69 -23.00
N TRP A 173 31.40 -13.37 -23.17
CA TRP A 173 31.71 -12.45 -22.07
C TRP A 173 30.63 -12.46 -20.98
N LYS A 174 29.35 -12.43 -21.34
CA LYS A 174 28.23 -12.51 -20.38
C LYS A 174 28.34 -13.77 -19.51
N ILE A 175 28.62 -14.93 -20.12
CA ILE A 175 28.83 -16.20 -19.41
C ILE A 175 30.10 -16.13 -18.53
N ALA A 176 31.21 -15.64 -19.07
CA ALA A 176 32.47 -15.55 -18.33
C ALA A 176 32.35 -14.62 -17.11
N ASP A 177 31.63 -13.50 -17.25
CA ASP A 177 31.41 -12.54 -16.17
C ASP A 177 30.52 -13.13 -15.07
N ASN A 178 29.52 -13.94 -15.39
CA ASN A 178 28.74 -14.70 -14.39
C ASN A 178 29.63 -15.64 -13.56
N LEU A 179 30.48 -16.44 -14.23
CA LEU A 179 31.40 -17.34 -13.53
C LEU A 179 32.38 -16.55 -12.66
N ARG A 180 32.96 -15.47 -13.19
CA ARG A 180 33.85 -14.57 -12.45
C ARG A 180 33.17 -14.05 -11.19
N ARG A 181 31.94 -13.53 -11.29
CA ARG A 181 31.18 -12.98 -10.15
C ARG A 181 31.03 -13.99 -9.02
N SER A 182 30.75 -15.26 -9.32
CA SER A 182 30.65 -16.32 -8.31
C SER A 182 31.97 -16.67 -7.60
N LEU A 183 33.12 -16.34 -8.21
CA LEU A 183 34.45 -16.57 -7.63
C LEU A 183 34.97 -15.39 -6.80
N VAL A 184 34.44 -14.18 -7.02
CA VAL A 184 34.89 -12.95 -6.33
C VAL A 184 34.87 -13.11 -4.81
N PRO A 185 33.79 -13.60 -4.15
CA PRO A 185 33.77 -13.71 -2.69
C PRO A 185 34.89 -14.60 -2.13
N ALA A 186 35.15 -15.74 -2.80
CA ALA A 186 36.21 -16.66 -2.41
C ALA A 186 37.60 -16.04 -2.64
N ALA A 187 37.81 -15.38 -3.78
CA ALA A 187 39.07 -14.70 -4.09
C ALA A 187 39.39 -13.57 -3.10
N LEU A 188 38.41 -12.73 -2.75
CA LEU A 188 38.59 -11.65 -1.78
C LEU A 188 38.82 -12.17 -0.36
N THR A 189 38.11 -13.23 0.05
CA THR A 189 38.33 -13.88 1.36
C THR A 189 39.75 -14.45 1.44
N LEU A 190 40.18 -15.17 0.41
CA LEU A 190 41.53 -15.73 0.34
C LEU A 190 42.60 -14.63 0.31
N LEU A 191 42.38 -13.57 -0.46
CA LEU A 191 43.31 -12.44 -0.54
C LEU A 191 43.49 -11.76 0.82
N LEU A 192 42.41 -11.54 1.59
CA LEU A 192 42.50 -11.00 2.95
C LEU A 192 43.31 -11.92 3.87
N LEU A 193 43.00 -13.22 3.88
CA LEU A 193 43.69 -14.18 4.73
C LEU A 193 45.18 -14.27 4.39
N LEU A 194 45.54 -14.37 3.10
CA LEU A 194 46.93 -14.41 2.66
C LEU A 194 47.65 -13.08 2.96
N ALA A 195 46.98 -11.95 2.74
CA ALA A 195 47.55 -10.65 3.04
C ALA A 195 47.90 -10.49 4.52
N TRP A 196 47.03 -10.95 5.42
CA TRP A 196 47.24 -10.85 6.86
C TRP A 196 48.35 -11.77 7.37
N LEU A 197 48.52 -12.94 6.74
CA LEU A 197 49.49 -13.96 7.17
C LEU A 197 50.87 -13.80 6.53
N VAL A 198 50.94 -13.29 5.30
CA VAL A 198 52.18 -13.29 4.49
C VAL A 198 52.72 -11.89 4.24
N TRP A 199 51.87 -10.86 4.14
CA TRP A 199 52.30 -9.52 3.74
C TRP A 199 52.81 -8.71 4.94
N PRO A 200 53.90 -7.93 4.81
CA PRO A 200 54.47 -7.15 5.93
C PRO A 200 53.53 -6.07 6.51
N SER A 201 52.57 -5.59 5.73
CA SER A 201 51.58 -4.60 6.14
C SER A 201 50.17 -5.06 5.78
N ALA A 202 49.37 -5.39 6.79
CA ALA A 202 47.99 -5.83 6.62
C ALA A 202 47.04 -4.70 6.19
N TRP A 203 47.41 -3.44 6.38
CA TRP A 203 46.55 -2.28 6.12
C TRP A 203 46.28 -2.05 4.63
N PHE A 204 47.32 -2.09 3.80
CA PHE A 204 47.19 -1.81 2.37
C PHE A 204 46.30 -2.85 1.65
N PRO A 205 46.50 -4.17 1.80
CA PRO A 205 45.63 -5.15 1.17
C PRO A 205 44.20 -5.11 1.70
N THR A 206 44.02 -4.82 3.00
CA THR A 206 42.68 -4.64 3.58
C THR A 206 41.96 -3.44 2.95
N ALA A 207 42.66 -2.31 2.78
CA ALA A 207 42.14 -1.14 2.10
C ALA A 207 41.85 -1.41 0.61
N ALA A 208 42.69 -2.20 -0.07
CA ALA A 208 42.48 -2.56 -1.46
C ALA A 208 41.21 -3.42 -1.65
N VAL A 209 41.00 -4.43 -0.80
CA VAL A 209 39.78 -5.25 -0.83
C VAL A 209 38.55 -4.41 -0.50
N LEU A 210 38.65 -3.53 0.49
CA LEU A 210 37.57 -2.60 0.81
C LEU A 210 37.27 -1.67 -0.37
N GLY A 211 38.31 -1.20 -1.08
CA GLY A 211 38.18 -0.44 -2.32
C GLY A 211 37.40 -1.18 -3.40
N VAL A 212 37.72 -2.47 -3.64
CA VAL A 212 36.98 -3.29 -4.62
C VAL A 212 35.48 -3.35 -4.32
N VAL A 213 35.10 -3.38 -3.03
CA VAL A 213 33.70 -3.46 -2.59
C VAL A 213 33.01 -2.08 -2.57
N LEU A 214 33.72 -1.02 -2.18
CA LEU A 214 33.11 0.31 -1.98
C LEU A 214 33.18 1.23 -3.20
N ILE A 215 34.22 1.12 -4.05
CA ILE A 215 34.42 2.01 -5.20
C ILE A 215 33.20 2.05 -6.14
N PRO A 216 32.57 0.92 -6.53
CA PRO A 216 31.38 0.97 -7.40
C PRO A 216 30.26 1.83 -6.81
N SER A 217 30.00 1.70 -5.51
CA SER A 217 28.99 2.47 -4.78
C SER A 217 29.33 3.97 -4.74
N LEU A 218 30.62 4.30 -4.56
CA LEU A 218 31.10 5.69 -4.59
C LEU A 218 31.01 6.30 -5.99
N CYS A 219 31.33 5.53 -7.03
CA CYS A 219 31.18 5.97 -8.42
C CYS A 219 29.71 6.23 -8.75
N ALA A 220 28.79 5.33 -8.37
CA ALA A 220 27.36 5.51 -8.55
C ALA A 220 26.86 6.78 -7.84
N ALA A 221 27.21 6.95 -6.56
CA ALA A 221 26.87 8.16 -5.81
C ALA A 221 27.41 9.45 -6.46
N THR A 222 28.62 9.39 -7.03
CA THR A 222 29.23 10.52 -7.74
C THR A 222 28.46 10.85 -9.02
N VAL A 223 28.08 9.84 -9.81
CA VAL A 223 27.27 10.04 -11.02
C VAL A 223 25.91 10.65 -10.66
N HIS A 224 25.23 10.12 -9.65
CA HIS A 224 23.97 10.68 -9.16
C HIS A 224 24.11 12.12 -8.65
N LEU A 225 25.23 12.44 -8.01
CA LEU A 225 25.52 13.82 -7.58
C LEU A 225 25.61 14.78 -8.77
N LEU A 226 26.29 14.36 -9.84
CA LEU A 226 26.49 15.15 -11.06
C LEU A 226 25.23 15.26 -11.94
N GLN A 227 24.34 14.27 -11.89
CA GLN A 227 23.12 14.23 -12.70
C GLN A 227 21.92 14.86 -11.97
N LYS A 228 22.00 16.16 -11.67
CA LYS A 228 20.87 16.90 -11.08
C LYS A 228 19.77 17.13 -12.12
N SER A 229 18.55 16.66 -11.83
CA SER A 229 17.36 17.00 -12.63
C SER A 229 17.01 18.49 -12.53
N VAL A 230 16.55 19.08 -13.64
CA VAL A 230 16.24 20.52 -13.76
C VAL A 230 15.13 20.93 -12.78
N ASP A 231 14.14 20.06 -12.56
CA ASP A 231 12.92 20.36 -11.81
C ASP A 231 13.03 20.17 -10.28
N VAL A 232 14.20 19.73 -9.78
CA VAL A 232 14.40 19.40 -8.36
C VAL A 232 15.25 20.47 -7.67
N THR A 233 14.87 20.92 -6.47
CA THR A 233 15.70 21.88 -5.71
C THR A 233 17.02 21.26 -5.28
N LEU A 234 18.08 22.07 -5.10
CA LEU A 234 19.40 21.54 -4.69
C LEU A 234 19.34 20.78 -3.36
N GLY A 235 18.56 21.27 -2.39
CA GLY A 235 18.39 20.60 -1.09
C GLY A 235 17.73 19.22 -1.21
N GLN A 236 16.68 19.10 -2.03
CA GLN A 236 16.03 17.83 -2.30
C GLN A 236 16.93 16.86 -3.07
N HIS A 237 17.72 17.36 -4.03
CA HIS A 237 18.70 16.56 -4.77
C HIS A 237 19.78 15.99 -3.84
N LEU A 238 20.43 16.84 -3.02
CA LEU A 238 21.45 16.40 -2.08
C LEU A 238 20.90 15.41 -1.04
N ALA A 239 19.68 15.62 -0.55
CA ALA A 239 19.02 14.68 0.35
C ALA A 239 18.71 13.34 -0.33
N ALA A 240 18.35 13.33 -1.61
CA ALA A 240 18.15 12.10 -2.39
C ALA A 240 19.46 11.35 -2.62
N VAL A 241 20.50 12.05 -3.10
CA VAL A 241 21.85 11.49 -3.33
C VAL A 241 22.43 10.93 -2.04
N GLY A 242 22.31 11.66 -0.92
CA GLY A 242 22.78 11.20 0.38
C GLY A 242 22.08 9.93 0.86
N ARG A 243 20.76 9.83 0.67
CA ARG A 243 19.99 8.61 1.01
C ARG A 243 20.42 7.41 0.17
N SER A 244 20.56 7.58 -1.15
CA SER A 244 21.02 6.51 -2.06
C SER A 244 22.47 6.09 -1.76
N ALA A 245 23.37 7.05 -1.49
CA ALA A 245 24.75 6.75 -1.11
C ALA A 245 24.83 5.93 0.19
N ILE A 246 24.07 6.31 1.23
CA ILE A 246 23.99 5.54 2.48
C ILE A 246 23.46 4.13 2.23
N LEU A 247 22.44 3.98 1.38
CA LEU A 247 21.87 2.68 1.02
C LEU A 247 22.92 1.77 0.35
N HIS A 248 23.57 2.24 -0.72
CA HIS A 248 24.58 1.47 -1.45
C HIS A 248 25.81 1.13 -0.59
N LEU A 249 26.26 2.06 0.25
CA LEU A 249 27.36 1.80 1.19
C LEU A 249 26.96 0.77 2.25
N THR A 250 25.73 0.82 2.75
CA THR A 250 25.21 -0.17 3.72
C THR A 250 25.11 -1.55 3.08
N GLN A 251 24.65 -1.66 1.84
CA GLN A 251 24.61 -2.91 1.09
C GLN A 251 26.01 -3.49 0.85
N ALA A 252 26.96 -2.64 0.46
CA ALA A 252 28.35 -3.03 0.25
C ALA A 252 29.01 -3.50 1.56
N ALA A 253 28.78 -2.77 2.67
CA ALA A 253 29.26 -3.15 3.99
C ALA A 253 28.65 -4.47 4.48
N PHE A 254 27.35 -4.70 4.26
CA PHE A 254 26.70 -5.97 4.59
C PHE A 254 27.27 -7.14 3.79
N THR A 255 27.50 -6.94 2.49
CA THR A 255 28.14 -7.94 1.60
C THR A 255 29.55 -8.26 2.09
N PHE A 256 30.32 -7.25 2.49
CA PHE A 256 31.66 -7.43 3.05
C PHE A 256 31.65 -8.18 4.40
N ALA A 257 30.68 -7.89 5.27
CA ALA A 257 30.52 -8.62 6.54
C ALA A 257 30.19 -10.11 6.30
N CYS A 258 29.39 -10.41 5.28
CA CYS A 258 28.99 -11.78 4.93
C CYS A 258 29.99 -12.51 4.01
N LEU A 259 31.14 -11.91 3.68
CA LEU A 259 32.07 -12.39 2.66
C LEU A 259 32.50 -13.86 2.84
N PRO A 260 32.81 -14.38 4.06
CA PRO A 260 33.14 -15.80 4.23
C PRO A 260 31.98 -16.73 3.90
N TYR A 261 30.76 -16.34 4.24
CA TYR A 261 29.58 -17.14 3.95
C TYR A 261 29.24 -17.09 2.46
N GLU A 262 29.36 -15.91 1.84
CA GLU A 262 29.29 -15.71 0.39
C GLU A 262 30.28 -16.60 -0.37
N ALA A 263 31.52 -16.67 0.09
CA ALA A 263 32.53 -17.58 -0.44
C ALA A 263 32.13 -19.04 -0.30
N TRP A 264 31.67 -19.44 0.88
CA TRP A 264 31.30 -20.82 1.17
C TRP A 264 30.17 -21.34 0.29
N PHE A 265 29.01 -20.66 0.26
CA PHE A 265 27.88 -21.17 -0.51
C PHE A 265 28.15 -21.09 -2.02
N SER A 266 28.95 -20.13 -2.47
CA SER A 266 29.39 -20.05 -3.87
C SER A 266 30.27 -21.24 -4.23
N LEU A 267 31.28 -21.55 -3.40
CA LEU A 267 32.15 -22.72 -3.61
C LEU A 267 31.39 -24.05 -3.50
N ASP A 268 30.42 -24.17 -2.59
CA ASP A 268 29.54 -25.35 -2.53
C ASP A 268 28.72 -25.49 -3.82
N ALA A 269 28.11 -24.40 -4.32
CA ALA A 269 27.37 -24.43 -5.58
C ALA A 269 28.26 -24.85 -6.75
N ILE A 270 29.48 -24.30 -6.83
CA ILE A 270 30.47 -24.63 -7.86
C ILE A 270 30.89 -26.10 -7.77
N GLY A 271 31.41 -26.52 -6.60
CA GLY A 271 31.91 -27.87 -6.38
C GLY A 271 30.84 -28.93 -6.59
N ARG A 272 29.63 -28.70 -6.08
CA ARG A 272 28.48 -29.59 -6.27
C ARG A 272 28.10 -29.70 -7.75
N THR A 273 28.16 -28.60 -8.50
CA THR A 273 27.87 -28.58 -9.93
C THR A 273 28.93 -29.33 -10.73
N LEU A 274 30.21 -29.06 -10.48
CA LEU A 274 31.32 -29.74 -11.14
C LEU A 274 31.30 -31.25 -10.84
N TRP A 275 31.06 -31.65 -9.59
CA TRP A 275 30.91 -33.05 -9.21
C TRP A 275 29.73 -33.73 -9.93
N ARG A 276 28.58 -33.04 -10.03
CA ARG A 276 27.42 -33.58 -10.74
C ARG A 276 27.62 -33.65 -12.24
N LEU A 277 28.35 -32.72 -12.85
CA LEU A 277 28.60 -32.73 -14.30
C LEU A 277 29.67 -33.76 -14.69
N LEU A 278 30.78 -33.79 -13.95
CA LEU A 278 31.97 -34.56 -14.33
C LEU A 278 31.91 -36.01 -13.82
N VAL A 279 31.28 -36.24 -12.67
CA VAL A 279 31.32 -37.55 -12.00
C VAL A 279 29.95 -38.22 -11.95
N THR A 280 28.97 -37.65 -11.25
CA THR A 280 27.74 -38.41 -10.93
C THR A 280 26.69 -38.39 -12.04
N ARG A 281 26.61 -37.32 -12.82
CA ARG A 281 25.57 -37.05 -13.84
C ARG A 281 24.14 -37.22 -13.35
N ARG A 282 23.91 -37.04 -12.04
CA ARG A 282 22.61 -37.19 -11.37
C ARG A 282 22.17 -35.87 -10.75
N ARG A 283 20.85 -35.65 -10.68
CA ARG A 283 20.23 -34.48 -10.03
C ARG A 283 20.75 -33.13 -10.55
N LEU A 284 20.99 -33.02 -11.86
CA LEU A 284 21.44 -31.77 -12.50
C LEU A 284 20.38 -30.67 -12.43
N LEU A 285 19.10 -31.05 -12.45
CA LEU A 285 17.96 -30.14 -12.37
C LEU A 285 17.37 -30.00 -10.96
N GLU A 286 18.09 -30.40 -9.90
CA GLU A 286 17.56 -30.31 -8.54
C GLU A 286 17.23 -28.86 -8.19
N TRP A 287 15.94 -28.63 -7.91
CA TRP A 287 15.37 -27.34 -7.60
C TRP A 287 14.57 -27.43 -6.29
N ASN A 288 14.79 -26.46 -5.39
CA ASN A 288 13.91 -26.23 -4.25
C ASN A 288 12.88 -25.17 -4.66
N PRO A 289 11.57 -25.48 -4.66
CA PRO A 289 10.55 -24.50 -4.99
C PRO A 289 10.61 -23.34 -3.99
N SER A 290 10.55 -22.11 -4.52
CA SER A 290 10.58 -20.85 -3.77
C SER A 290 9.44 -20.69 -2.76
N GLY A 291 8.42 -21.55 -2.79
CA GLY A 291 7.32 -21.60 -1.82
C GLY A 291 7.50 -22.54 -0.62
N GLY A 292 8.61 -23.30 -0.54
CA GLY A 292 8.79 -24.36 0.46
C GLY A 292 9.33 -23.94 1.84
N SER A 293 9.68 -22.67 2.05
CA SER A 293 10.18 -22.17 3.35
C SER A 293 9.27 -21.10 3.97
N GLY A 294 7.97 -21.17 3.70
CA GLY A 294 6.94 -20.48 4.50
C GLY A 294 6.72 -21.12 5.88
N GLY A 295 7.42 -22.21 6.19
CA GLY A 295 7.32 -22.95 7.46
C GLY A 295 8.45 -22.62 8.43
N SER A 296 8.48 -21.40 8.96
CA SER A 296 9.02 -21.09 10.29
C SER A 296 8.87 -19.59 10.55
N GLU A 297 7.89 -19.26 11.41
CA GLU A 297 7.77 -17.97 12.10
C GLU A 297 8.92 -17.72 13.10
N ARG A 298 9.96 -18.57 13.12
CA ARG A 298 11.07 -18.52 14.08
C ARG A 298 12.38 -18.93 13.43
N ASP A 299 12.91 -18.14 12.50
CA ASP A 299 14.36 -18.14 12.30
C ASP A 299 14.98 -17.54 13.56
N SER A 300 15.40 -18.40 14.47
CA SER A 300 16.06 -17.98 15.69
C SER A 300 17.45 -17.44 15.35
N LEU A 301 18.02 -16.63 16.24
CA LEU A 301 19.41 -16.21 16.12
C LEU A 301 20.34 -17.43 15.96
N ALA A 302 20.06 -18.52 16.70
CA ALA A 302 20.83 -19.75 16.63
C ALA A 302 20.79 -20.41 15.24
N ASP A 303 19.65 -20.38 14.54
CA ASP A 303 19.53 -20.95 13.20
C ASP A 303 20.33 -20.13 12.16
N SER A 304 20.41 -18.81 12.34
CA SER A 304 21.31 -17.97 11.54
C SER A 304 22.78 -18.36 11.73
N TYR A 305 23.23 -18.54 12.99
CA TYR A 305 24.59 -19.00 13.29
C TYR A 305 24.87 -20.42 12.79
N ARG A 306 23.88 -21.32 12.80
CA ARG A 306 24.01 -22.67 12.21
C ARG A 306 24.15 -22.61 10.70
N THR A 307 23.35 -21.77 10.04
CA THR A 307 23.37 -21.63 8.58
C THR A 307 24.66 -20.98 8.10
N MET A 308 25.10 -19.92 8.79
CA MET A 308 26.27 -19.13 8.44
C MET A 308 27.53 -19.51 9.23
N TRP A 309 27.60 -20.72 9.80
CA TRP A 309 28.62 -21.17 10.76
C TRP A 309 30.07 -20.95 10.29
N ILE A 310 30.30 -21.00 8.98
CA ILE A 310 31.63 -20.84 8.39
C ILE A 310 32.24 -19.47 8.65
N ALA A 311 31.42 -18.42 8.75
CA ALA A 311 31.89 -17.06 8.98
C ALA A 311 32.54 -16.90 10.39
N PRO A 312 31.88 -17.26 11.50
CA PRO A 312 32.49 -17.20 12.82
C PRO A 312 33.64 -18.21 13.00
N VAL A 313 33.55 -19.41 12.41
CA VAL A 313 34.65 -20.39 12.48
C VAL A 313 35.89 -19.89 11.75
N LEU A 314 35.76 -19.38 10.53
CA LEU A 314 36.87 -18.82 9.78
C LEU A 314 37.49 -17.62 10.50
N ALA A 315 36.66 -16.76 11.07
CA ALA A 315 37.13 -15.61 11.86
C ALA A 315 37.96 -16.06 13.07
N GLY A 316 37.50 -17.06 13.82
CA GLY A 316 38.20 -17.60 14.99
C GLY A 316 39.51 -18.29 14.62
N VAL A 317 39.51 -19.15 13.61
CA VAL A 317 40.73 -19.85 13.14
C VAL A 317 41.76 -18.86 12.61
N ALA A 318 41.33 -17.86 11.83
CA ALA A 318 42.23 -16.82 11.34
C ALA A 318 42.84 -16.00 12.48
N ALA A 319 42.02 -15.57 13.46
CA ALA A 319 42.50 -14.84 14.63
C ALA A 319 43.56 -15.64 15.41
N LEU A 320 43.27 -16.92 15.72
CA LEU A 320 44.21 -17.79 16.44
C LEU A 320 45.53 -18.01 15.68
N THR A 321 45.44 -18.21 14.36
CA THR A 321 46.62 -18.36 13.51
C THR A 321 47.46 -17.08 13.50
N MET A 322 46.82 -15.92 13.42
CA MET A 322 47.50 -14.63 13.39
C MET A 322 48.20 -14.29 14.71
N VAL A 323 47.65 -14.68 15.86
CA VAL A 323 48.32 -14.50 17.16
C VAL A 323 49.70 -15.16 17.18
N VAL A 324 49.85 -16.30 16.49
CA VAL A 324 51.11 -17.05 16.41
C VAL A 324 52.00 -16.56 15.27
N VAL A 325 51.45 -16.34 14.08
CA VAL A 325 52.22 -16.13 12.84
C VAL A 325 52.49 -14.65 12.56
N ALA A 326 51.53 -13.76 12.84
CA ALA A 326 51.58 -12.35 12.42
C ALA A 326 50.83 -11.43 13.40
N PRO A 327 51.29 -11.31 14.68
CA PRO A 327 50.56 -10.57 15.71
C PRO A 327 50.40 -9.08 15.39
N ALA A 328 51.36 -8.49 14.66
CA ALA A 328 51.29 -7.09 14.22
C ALA A 328 50.11 -6.81 13.26
N SER A 329 49.68 -7.82 12.49
CA SER A 329 48.55 -7.73 11.55
C SER A 329 47.18 -7.85 12.26
N LEU A 330 47.17 -8.28 13.52
CA LEU A 330 45.93 -8.59 14.24
C LEU A 330 45.04 -7.37 14.41
N LEU A 331 45.60 -6.18 14.65
CA LEU A 331 44.79 -4.96 14.81
C LEU A 331 44.03 -4.60 13.53
N ALA A 332 44.68 -4.71 12.37
CA ALA A 332 44.06 -4.43 11.07
C ALA A 332 42.97 -5.47 10.74
N ALA A 333 43.23 -6.75 11.04
CA ALA A 333 42.28 -7.84 10.81
C ALA A 333 41.14 -7.86 11.83
N ALA A 334 41.36 -7.40 13.07
CA ALA A 334 40.39 -7.51 14.17
C ALA A 334 39.04 -6.91 13.79
N VAL A 335 39.01 -5.74 13.15
CA VAL A 335 37.77 -5.09 12.71
C VAL A 335 37.00 -5.99 11.72
N VAL A 336 37.70 -6.55 10.74
CA VAL A 336 37.10 -7.41 9.72
C VAL A 336 36.66 -8.76 10.32
N LEU A 337 37.49 -9.37 11.15
CA LEU A 337 37.20 -10.63 11.84
C LEU A 337 36.00 -10.49 12.79
N SER A 338 35.88 -9.36 13.51
CA SER A 338 34.71 -9.05 14.32
C SER A 338 33.43 -8.92 13.48
N LEU A 339 33.51 -8.30 12.30
CA LEU A 339 32.38 -8.24 11.37
C LEU A 339 31.97 -9.63 10.88
N TRP A 340 32.93 -10.49 10.53
CA TRP A 340 32.66 -11.87 10.11
C TRP A 340 32.02 -12.70 11.21
N LEU A 341 32.51 -12.56 12.45
CA LEU A 341 31.94 -13.17 13.65
C LEU A 341 30.48 -12.72 13.89
N ALA A 342 30.20 -11.42 13.73
CA ALA A 342 28.88 -10.83 13.94
C ALA A 342 27.92 -11.01 12.75
N SER A 343 28.41 -11.38 11.57
CA SER A 343 27.62 -11.44 10.32
C SER A 343 26.33 -12.26 10.41
N PRO A 344 26.26 -13.42 11.11
CA PRO A 344 25.00 -14.15 11.25
C PRO A 344 23.97 -13.39 12.10
N GLY A 345 24.43 -12.66 13.13
CA GLY A 345 23.58 -11.81 13.96
C GLY A 345 23.06 -10.59 13.22
N ILE A 346 23.90 -9.96 12.40
CA ILE A 346 23.51 -8.85 11.53
C ILE A 346 22.46 -9.32 10.51
N ALA A 347 22.73 -10.43 9.81
CA ALA A 347 21.82 -11.00 8.81
C ALA A 347 20.46 -11.38 9.41
N TRP A 348 20.46 -11.95 10.62
CA TRP A 348 19.23 -12.23 11.38
C TRP A 348 18.47 -10.94 11.70
N TRP A 349 19.14 -9.95 12.28
CA TRP A 349 18.52 -8.70 12.71
C TRP A 349 17.85 -7.94 11.55
N ILE A 350 18.55 -7.79 10.42
CA ILE A 350 17.99 -7.10 9.25
C ILE A 350 16.86 -7.89 8.57
N SER A 351 16.84 -9.23 8.70
CA SER A 351 15.83 -10.08 8.09
C SER A 351 14.52 -10.16 8.89
N ARG A 352 14.46 -9.53 10.08
CA ARG A 352 13.24 -9.51 10.90
C ARG A 352 12.12 -8.70 10.24
N PRO A 353 10.85 -9.14 10.33
CA PRO A 353 9.72 -8.37 9.82
C PRO A 353 9.62 -7.04 10.57
N LEU A 354 9.47 -5.94 9.84
CA LEU A 354 9.22 -4.64 10.45
C LEU A 354 7.79 -4.62 10.97
N GLY A 355 7.62 -4.33 12.26
CA GLY A 355 6.31 -4.03 12.82
C GLY A 355 5.71 -2.80 12.11
N ARG A 356 4.41 -2.84 11.81
CA ARG A 356 3.71 -1.64 11.35
C ARG A 356 3.86 -0.57 12.43
N ARG A 357 4.46 0.57 12.08
CA ARG A 357 4.46 1.74 12.96
C ARG A 357 3.05 2.29 12.97
N GLU A 358 2.29 1.98 14.01
CA GLU A 358 1.04 2.69 14.28
C GLU A 358 1.38 4.15 14.57
N VAL A 359 0.83 5.06 13.76
CA VAL A 359 0.94 6.50 14.02
C VAL A 359 0.02 6.79 15.19
N ARG A 360 0.60 7.05 16.37
CA ARG A 360 -0.15 7.53 17.53
C ARG A 360 -0.27 9.05 17.41
N LEU A 361 -1.49 9.52 17.17
CA LEU A 361 -1.80 10.95 17.10
C LEU A 361 -1.81 11.55 18.52
N THR A 362 -1.24 12.74 18.67
CA THR A 362 -1.41 13.52 19.90
C THR A 362 -2.83 14.11 19.96
N PRO A 363 -3.36 14.44 21.15
CA PRO A 363 -4.68 15.06 21.26
C PRO A 363 -4.84 16.32 20.39
N ALA A 364 -3.79 17.16 20.32
CA ALA A 364 -3.78 18.35 19.48
C ALA A 364 -3.84 18.01 17.98
N GLN A 365 -3.17 16.95 17.54
CA GLN A 365 -3.26 16.47 16.16
C GLN A 365 -4.66 15.94 15.83
N THR A 366 -5.30 15.23 16.76
CA THR A 366 -6.68 14.75 16.58
C THR A 366 -7.66 15.92 16.44
N VAL A 367 -7.56 16.93 17.31
CA VAL A 367 -8.40 18.15 17.21
C VAL A 367 -8.20 18.85 15.86
N PHE A 368 -6.94 19.03 15.44
CA PHE A 368 -6.63 19.63 14.13
C PHE A 368 -7.21 18.82 12.96
N LEU A 369 -7.08 17.50 12.98
CA LEU A 369 -7.58 16.62 11.92
C LEU A 369 -9.11 16.59 11.88
N ASN A 370 -9.78 16.56 13.03
CA ASN A 370 -11.24 16.65 13.12
C ASN A 370 -11.76 18.00 12.60
N ALA A 371 -11.14 19.10 13.00
CA ALA A 371 -11.47 20.43 12.48
C ALA A 371 -11.30 20.50 10.96
N THR A 372 -10.21 19.92 10.43
CA THR A 372 -9.95 19.84 8.99
C THR A 372 -10.98 18.97 8.28
N ALA A 373 -11.36 17.83 8.86
CA ALA A 373 -12.39 16.94 8.33
C ALA A 373 -13.75 17.64 8.26
N ARG A 374 -14.16 18.36 9.33
CA ARG A 374 -15.42 19.11 9.34
C ARG A 374 -15.44 20.28 8.33
N LYS A 375 -14.32 21.01 8.20
CA LYS A 375 -14.13 22.05 7.17
C LYS A 375 -14.20 21.46 5.75
N THR A 376 -13.60 20.29 5.55
CA THR A 376 -13.65 19.57 4.27
C THR A 376 -15.05 19.06 3.95
N TRP A 377 -15.77 18.51 4.93
CA TRP A 377 -17.17 18.08 4.75
C TRP A 377 -18.07 19.25 4.34
N ALA A 378 -17.81 20.46 4.84
CA ALA A 378 -18.60 21.64 4.49
C ALA A 378 -18.58 21.96 2.98
N PHE A 379 -17.57 21.50 2.22
CA PHE A 379 -17.58 21.54 0.75
C PHE A 379 -18.74 20.71 0.20
N PHE A 380 -18.83 19.42 0.58
CA PHE A 380 -19.87 18.52 0.09
C PHE A 380 -21.27 18.90 0.61
N GLU A 381 -21.34 19.44 1.82
CA GLU A 381 -22.59 19.97 2.39
C GLU A 381 -23.12 21.17 1.57
N THR A 382 -22.22 22.01 1.05
CA THR A 382 -22.59 23.22 0.30
C THR A 382 -22.87 22.92 -1.18
N PHE A 383 -22.00 22.14 -1.83
CA PHE A 383 -22.02 22.00 -3.29
C PHE A 383 -22.71 20.73 -3.80
N VAL A 384 -23.02 19.77 -2.93
CA VAL A 384 -23.72 18.53 -3.32
C VAL A 384 -25.13 18.58 -2.77
N GLY A 385 -25.97 19.34 -3.45
CA GLY A 385 -27.37 19.55 -3.12
C GLY A 385 -28.29 19.37 -4.33
N PRO A 386 -29.60 19.64 -4.16
CA PRO A 386 -30.59 19.48 -5.23
C PRO A 386 -30.29 20.29 -6.50
N GLU A 387 -29.67 21.46 -6.39
CA GLU A 387 -29.34 22.34 -7.52
C GLU A 387 -28.39 21.69 -8.54
N ASP A 388 -27.53 20.79 -8.07
CA ASP A 388 -26.55 20.04 -8.86
C ASP A 388 -26.91 18.55 -8.93
N HIS A 389 -28.19 18.22 -8.75
CA HIS A 389 -28.72 16.84 -8.76
C HIS A 389 -27.98 15.90 -7.79
N TRP A 390 -27.49 16.43 -6.67
CA TRP A 390 -26.70 15.67 -5.69
C TRP A 390 -25.40 15.09 -6.26
N LEU A 391 -24.84 15.72 -7.29
CA LEU A 391 -23.54 15.40 -7.87
C LEU A 391 -22.50 16.45 -7.45
N PRO A 392 -21.25 16.04 -7.17
CA PRO A 392 -20.19 16.98 -6.82
C PRO A 392 -19.65 17.73 -8.03
N PRO A 393 -19.36 19.03 -7.91
CA PRO A 393 -18.58 19.73 -8.92
C PRO A 393 -17.13 19.22 -8.92
N ASP A 394 -16.43 19.46 -10.01
CA ASP A 394 -15.03 19.06 -10.18
C ASP A 394 -14.10 19.90 -9.31
N ASN A 395 -14.37 21.20 -9.25
CA ASN A 395 -13.67 22.11 -8.37
C ASN A 395 -14.54 23.33 -8.02
N PHE A 396 -14.21 23.92 -6.87
CA PHE A 396 -14.62 25.26 -6.49
C PHE A 396 -13.36 26.12 -6.36
N GLN A 397 -13.38 27.26 -7.03
CA GLN A 397 -12.35 28.28 -6.90
C GLN A 397 -12.88 29.38 -5.99
N GLU A 398 -12.18 29.66 -4.90
CA GLU A 398 -12.54 30.74 -3.97
C GLU A 398 -11.93 32.09 -4.37
N HIS A 399 -10.70 32.07 -4.90
CA HIS A 399 -9.95 33.24 -5.32
C HIS A 399 -9.54 33.16 -6.80
N PRO A 400 -9.59 34.26 -7.59
CA PRO A 400 -9.98 35.61 -7.19
C PRO A 400 -11.49 35.80 -6.93
N ASP A 401 -12.33 35.07 -7.67
CA ASP A 401 -13.79 35.10 -7.53
C ASP A 401 -14.34 33.68 -7.28
N PRO A 402 -15.44 33.54 -6.49
CA PRO A 402 -16.15 32.28 -6.30
C PRO A 402 -16.69 31.71 -7.61
N VAL A 403 -16.10 30.62 -8.10
CA VAL A 403 -16.53 29.93 -9.32
C VAL A 403 -16.68 28.43 -9.04
N VAL A 404 -17.86 27.89 -9.32
CA VAL A 404 -18.14 26.46 -9.27
C VAL A 404 -18.05 25.87 -10.68
N ALA A 405 -17.21 24.86 -10.86
CA ALA A 405 -17.20 24.09 -12.10
C ALA A 405 -18.30 23.04 -12.05
N HIS A 406 -19.47 23.35 -12.64
CA HIS A 406 -20.64 22.48 -12.74
C HIS A 406 -20.43 21.28 -13.67
N ARG A 407 -19.39 20.49 -13.40
CA ARG A 407 -19.08 19.25 -14.10
C ARG A 407 -18.63 18.19 -13.10
N THR A 408 -18.90 16.93 -13.39
CA THR A 408 -18.51 15.80 -12.54
C THR A 408 -17.97 14.63 -13.35
N SER A 409 -17.16 13.80 -12.70
CA SER A 409 -16.59 12.56 -13.25
C SER A 409 -17.05 11.34 -12.44
N PRO A 410 -16.91 10.11 -12.97
CA PRO A 410 -17.21 8.90 -12.20
C PRO A 410 -16.41 8.79 -10.91
N THR A 411 -15.15 9.23 -10.92
CA THR A 411 -14.31 9.31 -9.72
C THR A 411 -14.93 10.28 -8.69
N ASN A 412 -15.33 11.48 -9.11
CA ASN A 412 -15.90 12.50 -8.23
C ASN A 412 -17.20 12.00 -7.60
N MET A 413 -18.10 11.40 -8.40
CA MET A 413 -19.34 10.80 -7.91
C MET A 413 -19.08 9.76 -6.80
N GLY A 414 -18.15 8.84 -7.02
CA GLY A 414 -17.78 7.83 -6.03
C GLY A 414 -17.16 8.43 -4.76
N LEU A 415 -16.29 9.44 -4.90
CA LEU A 415 -15.69 10.13 -3.76
C LEU A 415 -16.73 10.89 -2.93
N SER A 416 -17.73 11.53 -3.55
CA SER A 416 -18.80 12.23 -2.83
C SER A 416 -19.71 11.27 -2.03
N LEU A 417 -19.98 10.08 -2.58
CA LEU A 417 -20.68 9.02 -1.85
C LEU A 417 -19.90 8.58 -0.61
N LEU A 418 -18.59 8.31 -0.76
CA LEU A 418 -17.74 7.98 0.37
C LEU A 418 -17.53 9.13 1.35
N ALA A 419 -17.51 10.37 0.88
CA ALA A 419 -17.45 11.55 1.74
C ALA A 419 -18.71 11.66 2.60
N SER A 420 -19.88 11.33 2.05
CA SER A 420 -21.13 11.27 2.82
C SER A 420 -21.08 10.17 3.89
N LEU A 421 -20.61 8.95 3.54
CA LEU A 421 -20.40 7.88 4.51
C LEU A 421 -19.39 8.28 5.60
N THR A 422 -18.30 8.93 5.20
CA THR A 422 -17.27 9.42 6.13
C THR A 422 -17.84 10.50 7.05
N ALA A 423 -18.70 11.39 6.55
CA ALA A 423 -19.37 12.40 7.37
C ALA A 423 -20.28 11.76 8.43
N TYR A 424 -20.97 10.66 8.10
CA TYR A 424 -21.69 9.85 9.08
C TYR A 424 -20.73 9.23 10.10
N ASP A 425 -19.61 8.64 9.66
CA ASP A 425 -18.62 8.06 10.58
C ASP A 425 -18.05 9.10 11.56
N PHE A 426 -17.81 10.34 11.11
CA PHE A 426 -17.41 11.45 11.97
C PHE A 426 -18.56 12.04 12.81
N GLY A 427 -19.80 11.64 12.55
CA GLY A 427 -20.99 12.12 13.26
C GLY A 427 -21.48 13.49 12.80
N TYR A 428 -21.07 13.97 11.62
CA TYR A 428 -21.47 15.27 11.06
C TYR A 428 -22.87 15.27 10.46
N ILE A 429 -23.39 14.10 10.07
CA ILE A 429 -24.76 13.91 9.57
C ILE A 429 -25.40 12.69 10.23
N SER A 430 -26.73 12.67 10.31
CA SER A 430 -27.48 11.51 10.81
C SER A 430 -27.49 10.34 9.80
N PRO A 431 -27.76 9.08 10.25
CA PRO A 431 -27.95 7.96 9.33
C PRO A 431 -29.04 8.22 8.28
N GLY A 432 -30.17 8.81 8.68
CA GLY A 432 -31.24 9.22 7.77
C GLY A 432 -30.75 10.18 6.68
N LYS A 433 -29.91 11.16 7.04
CA LYS A 433 -29.33 12.11 6.07
C LYS A 433 -28.34 11.43 5.11
N LEU A 434 -27.55 10.48 5.59
CA LEU A 434 -26.67 9.67 4.74
C LEU A 434 -27.49 8.89 3.70
N ILE A 435 -28.57 8.23 4.13
CA ILE A 435 -29.44 7.44 3.25
C ILE A 435 -30.10 8.35 2.21
N GLU A 436 -30.64 9.49 2.62
CA GLU A 436 -31.26 10.47 1.72
C GLU A 436 -30.29 10.92 0.62
N ARG A 437 -29.10 11.39 1.01
CA ARG A 437 -28.07 11.89 0.07
C ARG A 437 -27.63 10.78 -0.88
N THR A 438 -27.35 9.60 -0.35
CA THR A 438 -26.90 8.45 -1.14
C THR A 438 -27.96 8.01 -2.14
N THR A 439 -29.21 7.89 -1.70
CA THR A 439 -30.35 7.51 -2.55
C THR A 439 -30.54 8.50 -3.68
N ASN A 440 -30.49 9.80 -3.37
CA ASN A 440 -30.65 10.84 -4.37
C ASN A 440 -29.51 10.84 -5.40
N THR A 441 -28.25 10.72 -4.96
CA THR A 441 -27.10 10.61 -5.87
C THR A 441 -27.20 9.37 -6.76
N LEU A 442 -27.51 8.20 -6.20
CA LEU A 442 -27.63 6.94 -6.98
C LEU A 442 -28.80 7.00 -7.98
N ARG A 443 -29.93 7.59 -7.58
CA ARG A 443 -31.07 7.82 -8.49
C ARG A 443 -30.69 8.75 -9.63
N THR A 444 -29.98 9.86 -9.36
CA THR A 444 -29.46 10.73 -10.42
C THR A 444 -28.55 9.94 -11.36
N MET A 445 -27.57 9.21 -10.81
CA MET A 445 -26.63 8.40 -11.57
C MET A 445 -27.32 7.37 -12.48
N ASP A 446 -28.46 6.82 -12.07
CA ASP A 446 -29.22 5.86 -12.87
C ASP A 446 -29.87 6.47 -14.11
N THR A 447 -30.22 7.76 -14.06
CA THR A 447 -30.83 8.48 -15.19
C THR A 447 -29.83 8.99 -16.22
N MET A 448 -28.54 9.00 -15.89
CA MET A 448 -27.49 9.59 -16.75
C MET A 448 -27.18 8.70 -17.95
N GLU A 449 -26.88 9.33 -19.10
CA GLU A 449 -26.50 8.62 -20.33
C GLU A 449 -25.21 7.81 -20.13
N ARG A 450 -25.18 6.56 -20.57
CA ARG A 450 -24.03 5.64 -20.45
C ARG A 450 -23.69 5.00 -21.78
N HIS A 451 -22.41 4.73 -22.00
CA HIS A 451 -21.96 3.92 -23.13
C HIS A 451 -21.65 2.49 -22.66
N ARG A 452 -22.50 1.52 -23.05
CA ARG A 452 -22.35 0.09 -22.70
C ARG A 452 -22.20 -0.15 -21.19
N GLY A 453 -22.97 0.58 -20.38
CA GLY A 453 -22.92 0.51 -18.92
C GLY A 453 -21.83 1.37 -18.27
N HIS A 454 -20.90 1.95 -19.04
CA HIS A 454 -19.91 2.89 -18.51
C HIS A 454 -20.42 4.33 -18.55
N PHE A 455 -20.12 5.07 -17.49
CA PHE A 455 -20.24 6.52 -17.49
C PHE A 455 -19.18 7.16 -18.40
N PHE A 456 -19.54 8.26 -19.06
CA PHE A 456 -18.59 9.14 -19.72
C PHE A 456 -17.70 9.86 -18.69
N ASN A 457 -16.56 10.38 -19.13
CA ASN A 457 -15.61 11.02 -18.23
C ASN A 457 -16.16 12.30 -17.57
N TRP A 458 -17.01 13.04 -18.27
CA TRP A 458 -17.53 14.32 -17.79
C TRP A 458 -19.03 14.47 -18.07
N TYR A 459 -19.75 14.95 -17.06
CA TYR A 459 -21.15 15.37 -17.15
C TYR A 459 -21.30 16.77 -16.57
N ASP A 460 -22.20 17.56 -17.13
CA ASP A 460 -22.66 18.79 -16.52
C ASP A 460 -23.61 18.47 -15.35
N THR A 461 -23.36 18.99 -14.15
CA THR A 461 -24.12 18.64 -12.94
C THR A 461 -25.53 19.22 -12.90
N ARG A 462 -25.79 20.26 -13.69
CA ARG A 462 -27.10 20.93 -13.77
C ARG A 462 -28.00 20.38 -14.85
N THR A 463 -27.43 19.82 -15.92
CA THR A 463 -28.19 19.31 -17.07
C THR A 463 -28.11 17.80 -17.23
N LEU A 464 -27.18 17.16 -16.51
CA LEU A 464 -26.85 15.72 -16.59
C LEU A 464 -26.36 15.27 -17.97
N ARG A 465 -26.05 16.22 -18.87
CA ARG A 465 -25.58 15.90 -20.22
C ARG A 465 -24.10 15.57 -20.21
N PRO A 466 -23.68 14.54 -20.96
CA PRO A 466 -22.26 14.29 -21.20
C PRO A 466 -21.59 15.49 -21.87
N LEU A 467 -20.38 15.83 -21.41
CA LEU A 467 -19.60 16.95 -21.94
C LEU A 467 -18.58 16.48 -23.00
N LEU A 468 -18.44 17.25 -24.07
CA LEU A 468 -17.47 16.95 -25.14
C LEU A 468 -16.02 17.22 -24.68
N PRO A 469 -15.03 16.40 -25.12
CA PRO A 469 -15.18 15.20 -25.95
C PRO A 469 -15.71 14.00 -25.16
N LEU A 470 -16.56 13.18 -25.80
CA LEU A 470 -17.09 11.96 -25.18
C LEU A 470 -16.03 10.85 -25.20
N TYR A 471 -15.63 10.41 -24.02
CA TYR A 471 -14.79 9.21 -23.87
C TYR A 471 -15.07 8.52 -22.54
N ILE A 472 -14.64 7.27 -22.45
CA ILE A 472 -14.69 6.48 -21.22
C ILE A 472 -13.28 6.42 -20.63
N SER A 473 -13.15 6.81 -19.36
CA SER A 473 -11.95 6.53 -18.57
C SER A 473 -12.13 5.21 -17.82
N SER A 474 -11.30 4.22 -18.15
CA SER A 474 -11.27 2.95 -17.43
C SER A 474 -10.76 3.12 -16.00
N VAL A 475 -9.92 4.14 -15.75
CA VAL A 475 -9.43 4.49 -14.40
C VAL A 475 -10.59 5.00 -13.55
N ASP A 476 -11.38 5.94 -14.07
CA ASP A 476 -12.51 6.50 -13.31
C ASP A 476 -13.62 5.48 -13.09
N SER A 477 -13.86 4.61 -14.08
CA SER A 477 -14.76 3.46 -13.91
C SER A 477 -14.28 2.53 -12.79
N GLY A 478 -12.97 2.26 -12.74
CA GLY A 478 -12.36 1.43 -11.69
C GLY A 478 -12.45 2.08 -10.31
N ASN A 479 -12.17 3.39 -10.21
CA ASN A 479 -12.30 4.15 -8.97
C ASN A 479 -13.75 4.12 -8.46
N LEU A 480 -14.72 4.42 -9.32
CA LEU A 480 -16.14 4.38 -8.96
C LEU A 480 -16.54 2.98 -8.46
N ALA A 481 -16.14 1.92 -9.16
CA ALA A 481 -16.42 0.55 -8.73
C ALA A 481 -15.82 0.25 -7.35
N GLY A 482 -14.57 0.65 -7.11
CA GLY A 482 -13.93 0.54 -5.79
C GLY A 482 -14.68 1.31 -4.71
N HIS A 483 -15.10 2.55 -5.00
CA HIS A 483 -15.87 3.38 -4.07
C HIS A 483 -17.23 2.77 -3.74
N LEU A 484 -17.96 2.23 -4.73
CA LEU A 484 -19.26 1.59 -4.52
C LEU A 484 -19.14 0.31 -3.68
N LEU A 485 -18.05 -0.45 -3.83
CA LEU A 485 -17.78 -1.62 -2.97
C LEU A 485 -17.60 -1.22 -1.51
N VAL A 486 -16.86 -0.14 -1.23
CA VAL A 486 -16.67 0.40 0.12
C VAL A 486 -17.98 0.96 0.67
N LEU A 487 -18.71 1.74 -0.13
CA LEU A 487 -19.99 2.32 0.24
C LEU A 487 -20.98 1.24 0.67
N ARG A 488 -21.10 0.15 -0.10
CA ARG A 488 -21.99 -0.98 0.22
C ARG A 488 -21.71 -1.56 1.60
N GLN A 489 -20.44 -1.78 1.94
CA GLN A 489 -20.09 -2.31 3.27
C GLN A 489 -20.44 -1.32 4.38
N GLY A 490 -20.22 -0.02 4.15
CA GLY A 490 -20.63 1.02 5.08
C GLY A 490 -22.13 1.05 5.32
N LEU A 491 -22.93 1.03 4.24
CA LEU A 491 -24.40 1.01 4.32
C LEU A 491 -24.93 -0.24 5.04
N LEU A 492 -24.38 -1.42 4.76
CA LEU A 492 -24.78 -2.65 5.46
C LEU A 492 -24.47 -2.60 6.96
N ALA A 493 -23.39 -1.93 7.36
CA ALA A 493 -23.03 -1.77 8.77
C ALA A 493 -23.99 -0.85 9.55
N LEU A 494 -24.77 0.03 8.87
CA LEU A 494 -25.74 0.91 9.54
C LEU A 494 -26.85 0.13 10.25
N GLY A 495 -27.21 -1.06 9.77
CA GLY A 495 -28.23 -1.89 10.43
C GLY A 495 -27.84 -2.32 11.84
N GLU A 496 -26.53 -2.51 12.07
CA GLU A 496 -25.95 -2.89 13.37
C GLU A 496 -25.60 -1.67 14.24
N ALA A 497 -25.76 -0.45 13.71
CA ALA A 497 -25.50 0.77 14.46
C ALA A 497 -26.72 1.19 15.28
N THR A 498 -26.48 1.89 16.40
CA THR A 498 -27.52 2.54 17.20
C THR A 498 -28.23 3.63 16.41
N ILE A 499 -29.49 3.95 16.78
CA ILE A 499 -30.30 5.03 16.17
C ILE A 499 -29.47 6.30 15.94
N LEU A 500 -28.69 6.71 16.95
CA LEU A 500 -27.61 7.66 16.82
C LEU A 500 -26.33 7.05 17.38
N GLY A 501 -25.27 7.05 16.57
CA GLY A 501 -23.96 6.55 16.99
C GLY A 501 -23.32 7.44 18.05
N PRO A 502 -22.42 6.89 18.89
CA PRO A 502 -21.73 7.66 19.94
C PRO A 502 -20.86 8.80 19.37
N ARG A 503 -20.44 8.69 18.09
CA ARG A 503 -19.67 9.73 17.41
C ARG A 503 -20.49 10.95 17.02
N PHE A 504 -21.82 10.89 17.04
CA PHE A 504 -22.67 12.04 16.70
C PHE A 504 -22.44 13.23 17.63
N LEU A 505 -22.29 12.98 18.94
CA LEU A 505 -21.93 14.01 19.93
C LEU A 505 -20.54 14.59 19.67
N GLN A 506 -19.58 13.75 19.26
CA GLN A 506 -18.23 14.22 18.90
C GLN A 506 -18.27 15.12 17.66
N GLY A 507 -19.08 14.76 16.66
CA GLY A 507 -19.31 15.59 15.49
C GLY A 507 -19.91 16.96 15.83
N LEU A 508 -20.87 17.01 16.77
CA LEU A 508 -21.41 18.27 17.28
C LEU A 508 -20.34 19.10 17.97
N HIS A 509 -19.46 18.47 18.75
CA HIS A 509 -18.36 19.14 19.44
C HIS A 509 -17.35 19.72 18.45
N ASP A 510 -17.01 18.98 17.39
CA ASP A 510 -16.15 19.45 16.32
C ASP A 510 -16.77 20.68 15.61
N THR A 511 -18.05 20.62 15.27
CA THR A 511 -18.78 21.75 14.65
C THR A 511 -18.84 22.97 15.58
N LEU A 512 -19.13 22.78 16.86
CA LEU A 512 -19.17 23.85 17.86
C LEU A 512 -17.80 24.50 18.08
N SER A 513 -16.73 23.71 18.07
CA SER A 513 -15.35 24.22 18.19
C SER A 513 -15.02 25.17 17.05
N LEU A 514 -15.49 24.89 15.83
CA LEU A 514 -15.33 25.80 14.69
C LEU A 514 -16.16 27.08 14.82
N ALA A 515 -17.35 27.00 15.42
CA ALA A 515 -18.15 28.19 15.73
C ALA A 515 -17.44 29.09 16.77
N ILE A 516 -16.84 28.49 17.80
CA ILE A 516 -16.04 29.22 18.80
C ILE A 516 -14.79 29.85 18.19
N GLU A 517 -14.10 29.13 17.29
CA GLU A 517 -12.96 29.65 16.50
C GLU A 517 -13.38 30.86 15.65
N ALA A 518 -14.57 30.81 15.05
CA ALA A 518 -15.11 31.91 14.26
C ALA A 518 -15.61 33.11 15.10
N ALA A 519 -15.95 32.90 16.38
CA ALA A 519 -16.46 33.92 17.29
C ALA A 519 -15.37 34.79 17.95
N VAL A 520 -14.10 34.71 17.53
CA VAL A 520 -12.98 35.45 18.16
C VAL A 520 -13.21 36.97 18.22
N SER A 521 -13.95 37.53 17.25
CA SER A 521 -14.28 38.95 17.21
C SER A 521 -15.62 39.31 17.89
N ALA A 522 -16.28 38.35 18.54
CA ALA A 522 -17.63 38.46 19.10
C ALA A 522 -17.68 37.84 20.52
N PRO A 523 -17.17 38.54 21.56
CA PRO A 523 -16.92 37.94 22.87
C PRO A 523 -18.16 37.47 23.63
N GLU A 524 -19.31 38.15 23.46
CA GLU A 524 -20.57 37.77 24.12
C GLU A 524 -21.12 36.46 23.54
N GLU A 525 -21.13 36.35 22.21
CA GLU A 525 -21.51 35.16 21.47
C GLU A 525 -20.55 34.01 21.77
N GLN A 526 -19.24 34.30 21.80
CA GLN A 526 -18.21 33.31 22.15
C GLN A 526 -18.43 32.75 23.56
N ALA A 527 -18.75 33.59 24.54
CA ALA A 527 -19.04 33.13 25.90
C ALA A 527 -20.26 32.20 25.95
N GLY A 528 -21.32 32.49 25.19
CA GLY A 528 -22.49 31.63 25.05
C GLY A 528 -22.15 30.25 24.45
N LEU A 529 -21.34 30.23 23.40
CA LEU A 529 -20.89 28.99 22.73
C LEU A 529 -19.93 28.18 23.60
N VAL A 530 -19.04 28.81 24.37
CA VAL A 530 -18.14 28.13 25.32
C VAL A 530 -18.91 27.46 26.45
N ARG A 531 -19.98 28.10 26.97
CA ARG A 531 -20.87 27.46 27.94
C ARG A 531 -21.51 26.19 27.36
N LEU A 532 -22.00 26.29 26.13
CA LEU A 532 -22.59 25.16 25.40
C LEU A 532 -21.56 24.03 25.17
N GLN A 533 -20.31 24.38 24.91
CA GLN A 533 -19.23 23.40 24.76
C GLN A 533 -18.99 22.63 26.07
N GLY A 534 -19.08 23.30 27.22
CA GLY A 534 -19.01 22.64 28.53
C GLY A 534 -20.16 21.65 28.76
N GLU A 535 -21.40 22.01 28.40
CA GLU A 535 -22.57 21.12 28.49
C GLU A 535 -22.41 19.89 27.58
N LEU A 536 -21.92 20.10 26.35
CA LEU A 536 -21.69 19.02 25.39
C LEU A 536 -20.52 18.10 25.81
N ALA A 537 -19.45 18.65 26.38
CA ALA A 537 -18.35 17.86 26.93
C ALA A 537 -18.82 16.96 28.07
N ALA A 538 -19.67 17.47 28.97
CA ALA A 538 -20.27 16.66 30.03
C ALA A 538 -21.16 15.52 29.48
N ALA A 539 -21.87 15.77 28.37
CA ALA A 539 -22.63 14.72 27.68
C ALA A 539 -21.72 13.68 26.99
N LEU A 540 -20.58 14.10 26.44
CA LEU A 540 -19.58 13.18 25.88
C LEU A 540 -18.98 12.26 26.94
N ASP A 541 -18.68 12.80 28.13
CA ASP A 541 -18.12 12.04 29.24
C ASP A 541 -19.14 11.08 29.87
N SER A 542 -20.41 11.49 29.97
CA SER A 542 -21.47 10.69 30.59
C SER A 542 -22.13 9.68 29.65
N GLN A 543 -22.00 9.85 28.33
CA GLN A 543 -22.64 9.03 27.28
C GLN A 543 -24.11 8.68 27.59
N PRO A 544 -25.04 9.64 27.46
CA PRO A 544 -26.45 9.42 27.80
C PRO A 544 -27.03 8.18 27.10
N ALA A 545 -27.49 7.22 27.91
CA ALA A 545 -28.06 5.96 27.42
C ALA A 545 -29.59 6.02 27.20
N ALA A 546 -30.20 7.19 27.40
CA ALA A 546 -31.64 7.45 27.34
C ALA A 546 -31.98 8.33 26.13
N LEU A 547 -32.89 7.87 25.27
CA LEU A 547 -33.37 8.59 24.09
C LEU A 547 -34.06 9.93 24.45
N THR A 548 -34.82 9.97 25.54
CA THR A 548 -35.47 11.17 26.09
C THR A 548 -34.45 12.23 26.51
N THR A 549 -33.34 11.79 27.10
CA THR A 549 -32.24 12.67 27.49
C THR A 549 -31.56 13.25 26.25
N LEU A 550 -31.24 12.41 25.26
CA LEU A 550 -30.66 12.88 23.98
C LEU A 550 -31.60 13.86 23.26
N HIS A 551 -32.89 13.55 23.20
CA HIS A 551 -33.90 14.43 22.59
C HIS A 551 -33.98 15.79 23.28
N SER A 552 -34.05 15.81 24.62
CA SER A 552 -34.11 17.07 25.38
C SER A 552 -32.83 17.90 25.24
N LEU A 553 -31.65 17.27 25.28
CA LEU A 553 -30.35 17.92 25.08
C LEU A 553 -30.24 18.54 23.68
N PHE A 554 -30.55 17.82 22.61
CA PHE A 554 -30.49 18.39 21.26
C PHE A 554 -31.44 19.57 21.08
N ALA A 555 -32.65 19.50 21.65
CA ALA A 555 -33.61 20.60 21.60
C ALA A 555 -33.11 21.81 22.41
N GLN A 556 -32.48 21.58 23.56
CA GLN A 556 -31.87 22.64 24.38
C GLN A 556 -30.69 23.29 23.68
N TRP A 557 -29.76 22.48 23.13
CA TRP A 557 -28.56 22.97 22.47
C TRP A 557 -28.87 23.73 21.18
N ALA A 558 -29.83 23.27 20.39
CA ALA A 558 -30.30 24.01 19.22
C ALA A 558 -30.79 25.41 19.61
N ARG A 559 -31.68 25.50 20.62
CA ARG A 559 -32.18 26.80 21.11
C ARG A 559 -31.09 27.67 21.71
N ALA A 560 -30.15 27.08 22.45
CA ALA A 560 -29.04 27.80 23.08
C ALA A 560 -28.09 28.39 22.03
N ALA A 561 -27.77 27.62 20.97
CA ALA A 561 -26.93 28.09 19.87
C ALA A 561 -27.64 29.18 19.04
N GLU A 562 -28.95 29.04 18.79
CA GLU A 562 -29.75 30.08 18.14
C GLU A 562 -29.79 31.37 18.97
N ALA A 563 -29.98 31.27 20.28
CA ALA A 563 -29.97 32.43 21.17
C ALA A 563 -28.58 33.10 21.23
N ALA A 564 -27.51 32.31 21.21
CA ALA A 564 -26.14 32.82 21.21
C ALA A 564 -25.76 33.54 19.91
N CYS A 565 -26.43 33.24 18.78
CA CYS A 565 -26.07 33.79 17.46
C CYS A 565 -27.16 34.68 16.84
N GLY A 566 -28.36 34.74 17.44
CA GLY A 566 -29.53 35.45 16.93
C GLY A 566 -29.48 36.98 16.98
N ALA A 567 -28.36 37.57 17.43
CA ALA A 567 -28.19 39.02 17.56
C ALA A 567 -27.46 39.69 16.38
N GLN A 568 -27.23 39.00 15.26
CA GLN A 568 -26.50 39.56 14.12
C GLN A 568 -27.42 40.02 12.97
N ALA A 569 -27.95 41.23 13.14
CA ALA A 569 -28.35 42.12 12.04
C ALA A 569 -27.26 43.20 11.88
N GLY A 570 -26.06 42.81 11.46
CA GLY A 570 -24.94 43.73 11.24
C GLY A 570 -23.78 43.07 10.51
N ALA A 571 -23.59 43.43 9.24
CA ALA A 571 -22.56 42.88 8.37
C ALA A 571 -21.16 43.35 8.80
N THR A 572 -20.39 42.45 9.41
CA THR A 572 -18.91 42.53 9.48
C THR A 572 -18.33 41.28 8.80
N ASP A 573 -17.13 41.38 8.23
CA ASP A 573 -16.48 40.26 7.52
C ASP A 573 -16.30 38.99 8.39
N GLY A 574 -16.22 39.14 9.72
CA GLY A 574 -16.17 38.03 10.67
C GLY A 574 -17.52 37.41 11.03
N ALA A 575 -18.65 38.05 10.72
CA ALA A 575 -19.99 37.55 11.04
C ALA A 575 -20.41 36.38 10.13
N VAL A 576 -19.89 36.31 8.91
CA VAL A 576 -20.26 35.27 7.92
C VAL A 576 -19.76 33.87 8.32
N PRO A 577 -18.50 33.68 8.75
CA PRO A 577 -18.04 32.37 9.24
C PRO A 577 -18.74 31.91 10.51
N LEU A 578 -19.02 32.82 11.45
CA LEU A 578 -19.71 32.50 12.70
C LEU A 578 -21.14 32.01 12.44
N ALA A 579 -21.93 32.78 11.68
CA ALA A 579 -23.29 32.42 11.33
C ALA A 579 -23.35 31.07 10.58
N ARG A 580 -22.36 30.79 9.72
CA ARG A 580 -22.25 29.52 9.01
C ARG A 580 -22.07 28.34 9.97
N TRP A 581 -21.11 28.40 10.88
CA TRP A 581 -20.79 27.28 11.78
C TRP A 581 -21.83 27.11 12.90
N ALA A 582 -22.35 28.21 13.44
CA ALA A 582 -23.48 28.15 14.37
C ALA A 582 -24.73 27.55 13.70
N GLY A 583 -25.04 27.99 12.47
CA GLY A 583 -26.13 27.42 11.69
C GLY A 583 -25.92 25.94 11.38
N ALA A 584 -24.68 25.51 11.10
CA ALA A 584 -24.34 24.10 10.90
C ALA A 584 -24.55 23.28 12.17
N PHE A 585 -24.17 23.80 13.34
CA PHE A 585 -24.40 23.16 14.62
C PHE A 585 -25.91 22.99 14.90
N VAL A 586 -26.70 24.05 14.69
CA VAL A 586 -28.16 24.01 14.87
C VAL A 586 -28.81 22.99 13.92
N ARG A 587 -28.41 22.97 12.65
CA ARG A 587 -28.89 21.95 11.69
C ARG A 587 -28.56 20.55 12.16
N GLN A 588 -27.34 20.30 12.62
CA GLN A 588 -26.93 18.99 13.11
C GLN A 588 -27.72 18.56 14.36
N CYS A 589 -28.00 19.47 15.31
CA CYS A 589 -28.90 19.17 16.43
C CYS A 589 -30.31 18.81 15.95
N ARG A 590 -30.86 19.53 14.96
CA ARG A 590 -32.17 19.24 14.38
C ARG A 590 -32.19 17.90 13.64
N GLU A 591 -31.15 17.58 12.88
CA GLU A 591 -31.02 16.27 12.23
C GLU A 591 -31.01 15.13 13.25
N GLY A 592 -30.38 15.33 14.43
CA GLY A 592 -30.43 14.38 15.55
C GLY A 592 -31.85 14.24 16.11
N LEU A 593 -32.57 15.35 16.30
CA LEU A 593 -33.97 15.33 16.76
C LEU A 593 -34.89 14.61 15.76
N ASP A 594 -34.78 14.94 14.48
CA ASP A 594 -35.59 14.35 13.42
C ASP A 594 -35.34 12.86 13.31
N GLU A 595 -34.09 12.42 13.44
CA GLU A 595 -33.74 11.00 13.43
C GLU A 595 -34.33 10.25 14.65
N LEU A 596 -34.23 10.84 15.84
CA LEU A 596 -34.85 10.30 17.05
C LEU A 596 -36.37 10.22 16.91
N LEU A 597 -37.03 11.26 16.42
CA LEU A 597 -38.49 11.28 16.23
C LEU A 597 -38.94 10.33 15.11
N PHE A 598 -38.08 10.09 14.11
CA PHE A 598 -38.39 9.15 13.05
C PHE A 598 -38.40 7.70 13.55
N LEU A 599 -37.39 7.29 14.33
CA LEU A 599 -37.24 5.92 14.85
C LEU A 599 -37.80 5.69 16.27
N ALA A 600 -38.13 6.75 17.00
CA ALA A 600 -38.76 6.71 18.32
C ALA A 600 -39.84 7.81 18.41
N PRO A 601 -40.94 7.71 17.63
CA PRO A 601 -41.96 8.76 17.53
C PRO A 601 -42.70 9.05 18.85
N TRP A 602 -42.66 8.12 19.81
CA TRP A 602 -43.18 8.33 21.16
C TRP A 602 -42.48 9.45 21.94
N LEU A 603 -41.27 9.85 21.56
CA LEU A 603 -40.56 11.00 22.15
C LEU A 603 -41.31 12.32 21.94
N GLY A 604 -42.24 12.38 20.98
CA GLY A 604 -43.11 13.54 20.78
C GLY A 604 -44.26 13.65 21.78
N MET A 605 -44.47 12.66 22.65
CA MET A 605 -45.50 12.70 23.68
C MET A 605 -45.04 13.51 24.90
N THR A 606 -45.85 14.47 25.35
CA THR A 606 -45.47 15.45 26.40
C THR A 606 -45.60 14.96 27.84
N GLU A 607 -46.22 13.80 28.10
CA GLU A 607 -46.39 13.26 29.46
C GLU A 607 -46.18 11.74 29.46
N ALA A 608 -45.29 11.23 30.31
CA ALA A 608 -45.14 9.80 30.55
C ALA A 608 -46.02 9.41 31.75
N GLN A 609 -47.02 8.54 31.53
CA GLN A 609 -47.90 8.03 32.58
C GLN A 609 -47.68 6.53 32.88
N ALA A 610 -46.71 5.89 32.22
CA ALA A 610 -46.35 4.49 32.43
C ALA A 610 -45.52 4.24 33.70
N ASP A 611 -45.43 2.96 34.07
CA ASP A 611 -44.48 2.49 35.06
C ASP A 611 -43.02 2.70 34.62
N GLY A 612 -42.11 2.72 35.61
CA GLY A 612 -40.69 2.99 35.35
C GLY A 612 -39.98 1.93 34.50
N SER A 613 -40.50 0.69 34.43
CA SER A 613 -39.90 -0.38 33.62
C SER A 613 -40.19 -0.23 32.14
N THR A 614 -41.42 0.13 31.78
CA THR A 614 -41.85 0.33 30.39
C THR A 614 -41.24 1.59 29.81
N VAL A 615 -41.10 2.65 30.62
CA VAL A 615 -40.34 3.84 30.23
C VAL A 615 -38.88 3.47 29.99
N ALA A 616 -38.24 2.70 30.86
CA ALA A 616 -36.84 2.29 30.67
C ALA A 616 -36.63 1.43 29.41
N GLU A 617 -37.55 0.52 29.10
CA GLU A 617 -37.49 -0.27 27.87
C GLU A 617 -37.64 0.60 26.62
N LEU A 618 -38.58 1.56 26.59
CA LEU A 618 -38.74 2.46 25.44
C LEU A 618 -37.59 3.46 25.28
N ASP A 619 -36.94 3.83 26.38
CA ASP A 619 -35.89 4.84 26.41
C ASP A 619 -34.50 4.28 26.09
N ARG A 620 -34.35 2.95 26.07
CA ARG A 620 -33.11 2.27 25.71
C ARG A 620 -32.72 2.55 24.26
N VAL A 621 -31.48 3.02 24.07
CA VAL A 621 -30.87 3.13 22.73
C VAL A 621 -30.65 1.73 22.14
N ARG A 622 -31.36 1.45 21.04
CA ARG A 622 -31.27 0.19 20.28
C ARG A 622 -30.51 0.38 18.97
N THR A 623 -30.00 -0.71 18.42
CA THR A 623 -29.62 -0.73 16.99
C THR A 623 -30.85 -0.66 16.10
N VAL A 624 -30.66 -0.29 14.83
CA VAL A 624 -31.77 -0.27 13.85
C VAL A 624 -32.35 -1.69 13.70
N ARG A 625 -31.49 -2.73 13.68
CA ARG A 625 -31.93 -4.13 13.66
C ARG A 625 -32.69 -4.54 14.92
N GLU A 626 -32.14 -4.23 16.09
CA GLU A 626 -32.83 -4.52 17.36
C GLU A 626 -34.21 -3.87 17.41
N LEU A 627 -34.33 -2.62 16.94
CA LEU A 627 -35.63 -1.92 16.91
C LEU A 627 -36.62 -2.58 15.92
N ALA A 628 -36.15 -3.03 14.76
CA ALA A 628 -37.00 -3.72 13.78
C ALA A 628 -37.54 -5.05 14.31
N GLU A 629 -36.78 -5.73 15.17
CA GLU A 629 -37.13 -7.03 15.75
C GLU A 629 -37.83 -6.92 17.13
N ALA A 630 -37.91 -5.71 17.71
CA ALA A 630 -38.41 -5.50 19.07
C ALA A 630 -39.93 -5.38 19.21
N GLU A 631 -40.72 -5.51 18.13
CA GLU A 631 -42.17 -5.26 18.17
C GLU A 631 -42.88 -6.10 19.25
N GLU A 632 -42.69 -7.42 19.25
CA GLU A 632 -43.32 -8.32 20.22
C GLU A 632 -42.89 -8.00 21.66
N GLN A 633 -41.60 -7.74 21.87
CA GLN A 633 -41.05 -7.41 23.18
C GLN A 633 -41.60 -6.09 23.72
N LEU A 634 -41.65 -5.04 22.90
CA LEU A 634 -42.14 -3.73 23.30
C LEU A 634 -43.65 -3.73 23.54
N LEU A 635 -44.42 -4.45 22.72
CA LEU A 635 -45.86 -4.63 22.93
C LEU A 635 -46.14 -5.42 24.20
N ALA A 636 -45.37 -6.47 24.50
CA ALA A 636 -45.50 -7.22 25.75
C ALA A 636 -45.17 -6.36 26.98
N ALA A 637 -44.17 -5.47 26.90
CA ALA A 637 -43.87 -4.52 27.96
C ALA A 637 -45.03 -3.53 28.20
N LEU A 638 -45.64 -3.02 27.11
CA LEU A 638 -46.83 -2.16 27.22
C LEU A 638 -48.02 -2.90 27.84
N ASP A 639 -48.25 -4.16 27.47
CA ASP A 639 -49.36 -4.96 28.00
C ASP A 639 -49.15 -5.33 29.48
N ALA A 640 -47.90 -5.53 29.91
CA ALA A 640 -47.55 -5.74 31.32
C ALA A 640 -47.86 -4.49 32.19
N SER A 641 -47.79 -3.29 31.64
CA SER A 641 -48.18 -2.05 32.34
C SER A 641 -49.69 -1.88 32.51
N LEU A 642 -50.53 -2.70 31.85
CA LEU A 642 -52.00 -2.67 31.93
C LEU A 642 -52.60 -3.60 33.02
N LEU A 643 -51.78 -4.07 33.99
CA LEU A 643 -52.24 -4.94 35.10
C LEU A 643 -53.40 -4.31 35.93
N PRO A 644 -54.21 -5.11 36.65
CA PRO A 644 -55.47 -4.66 37.27
C PRO A 644 -55.22 -3.55 38.31
N GLY A 645 -55.49 -2.30 37.93
CA GLY A 645 -55.18 -1.09 38.72
C GLY A 645 -54.82 0.14 37.89
N ALA A 646 -54.70 0.02 36.55
CA ALA A 646 -54.43 1.15 35.67
C ALA A 646 -55.55 2.21 35.71
N THR A 647 -55.15 3.48 35.74
CA THR A 647 -56.10 4.59 35.64
C THR A 647 -56.59 4.76 34.19
N PRO A 648 -57.80 5.31 33.95
CA PRO A 648 -58.28 5.57 32.58
C PRO A 648 -57.34 6.44 31.73
N ALA A 649 -56.55 7.31 32.38
CA ALA A 649 -55.54 8.13 31.73
C ALA A 649 -54.35 7.29 31.23
N GLN A 650 -53.91 6.30 32.02
CA GLN A 650 -52.86 5.35 31.64
C GLN A 650 -53.30 4.44 30.49
N GLU A 651 -54.54 3.94 30.53
CA GLU A 651 -55.10 3.14 29.44
C GLU A 651 -55.15 3.94 28.12
N ALA A 652 -55.59 5.21 28.18
CA ALA A 652 -55.60 6.10 27.01
C ALA A 652 -54.19 6.40 26.50
N TRP A 653 -53.22 6.60 27.41
CA TRP A 653 -51.83 6.84 27.05
C TRP A 653 -51.18 5.63 26.36
N ILE A 654 -51.35 4.42 26.91
CA ILE A 654 -50.86 3.18 26.29
C ILE A 654 -51.54 2.93 24.94
N GLY A 655 -52.84 3.22 24.84
CA GLY A 655 -53.60 3.14 23.58
C GLY A 655 -53.04 4.05 22.48
N ASN A 656 -52.55 5.24 22.84
CA ASN A 656 -51.88 6.15 21.90
C ASN A 656 -50.43 5.75 21.59
N LEU A 657 -49.75 5.08 22.51
CA LEU A 657 -48.35 4.68 22.37
C LEU A 657 -48.17 3.43 21.50
N ARG A 658 -49.08 2.46 21.60
CA ARG A 658 -49.07 1.22 20.82
C ARG A 658 -48.89 1.45 19.30
N PRO A 659 -49.67 2.31 18.61
CA PRO A 659 -49.47 2.57 17.18
C PRO A 659 -48.12 3.24 16.87
N LEU A 660 -47.57 4.03 17.79
CA LEU A 660 -46.26 4.68 17.61
C LEU A 660 -45.11 3.67 17.69
N VAL A 661 -45.20 2.68 18.58
CA VAL A 661 -44.22 1.58 18.67
C VAL A 661 -44.23 0.73 17.41
N ILE A 662 -45.42 0.34 16.93
CA ILE A 662 -45.56 -0.43 15.69
C ILE A 662 -44.96 0.35 14.51
N GLU A 663 -45.26 1.65 14.42
CA GLU A 663 -44.71 2.52 13.36
C GLU A 663 -43.18 2.62 13.43
N ALA A 664 -42.59 2.65 14.62
CA ALA A 664 -41.14 2.68 14.80
C ALA A 664 -40.46 1.40 14.30
N CYS A 665 -40.97 0.24 14.71
CA CYS A 665 -40.46 -1.07 14.28
C CYS A 665 -40.59 -1.22 12.76
N ARG A 666 -41.73 -0.80 12.19
CA ARG A 666 -41.96 -0.78 10.75
C ARG A 666 -40.97 0.13 10.01
N ARG A 667 -40.75 1.37 10.48
CA ARG A 667 -39.75 2.28 9.89
C ARG A 667 -38.33 1.75 9.97
N ALA A 668 -37.98 1.08 11.06
CA ALA A 668 -36.68 0.43 11.21
C ALA A 668 -36.52 -0.71 10.19
N ALA A 669 -37.54 -1.55 10.01
CA ALA A 669 -37.56 -2.62 9.01
C ALA A 669 -37.46 -2.06 7.57
N ASP A 670 -38.24 -1.03 7.24
CA ASP A 670 -38.17 -0.34 5.93
C ASP A 670 -36.77 0.22 5.67
N ARG A 671 -36.11 0.76 6.71
CA ARG A 671 -34.76 1.28 6.63
C ARG A 671 -33.73 0.17 6.37
N LEU A 672 -33.85 -0.98 7.03
CA LEU A 672 -32.98 -2.13 6.76
C LEU A 672 -33.13 -2.61 5.31
N ALA A 673 -34.36 -2.73 4.83
CA ALA A 673 -34.62 -3.10 3.44
C ALA A 673 -34.01 -2.08 2.45
N THR A 674 -34.09 -0.78 2.78
CA THR A 674 -33.47 0.29 1.97
C THR A 674 -31.95 0.21 1.94
N LEU A 675 -31.30 -0.27 3.01
CA LEU A 675 -29.85 -0.42 3.07
C LEU A 675 -29.34 -1.66 2.30
N GLU A 676 -30.18 -2.68 2.17
CA GLU A 676 -29.85 -3.93 1.46
C GLU A 676 -29.99 -3.82 -0.07
N HIS A 677 -30.90 -2.96 -0.53
CA HIS A 677 -31.20 -2.67 -1.94
C HIS A 677 -30.33 -1.55 -2.51
#